data_AF-A0A1B8CJU7-F1
#
_entry.id   AF-A0A1B8CJU7-F1
#
_cell.length_a   1.000
_cell.length_b   1.000
_cell.length_c   1.000
_cell.angle_alpha   90.00
_cell.angle_beta   90.00
_cell.angle_gamma   90.00
#
_symmetry.space_group_name_H-M   'P 1'
#
loop_
_entity.id
_entity.type
_entity.pdbx_description
1 polymer ?
#
loop_
_entity_poly.entity_id
_entity_poly.type
_entity_poly.pdbx_seq_one_letter_code
_entity_poly.pdbx_strand_id
1 'polypeptide(L)'
;MIQHDKGKGQQGQGPTYPLSYSFGFLLCCRVSADDLLESYMAAIPRKVQLLLGQDSLAPASILSLDRDWKHHHLSKGVYINLPFDKSTNIYEYYIGSTCCTLFKRVSQHTRIAQLYTGGKLSKENSKSLHHNYICKPNVARNFRVLAAFPSRDVPSGCVHLLEAIMMIFFQSCPRPQRNSRFMNAECHEIMRTLRIDADIPRVQWTGLNAAWPAIQGFRMDRAPCKNKLVDIAEERSLSSPSSISCITLRQGKVPHGAGFTLCYICTTFKTTKGRLPTGIEVRQLMSKGRKLEAARAMAGPDPACGDCGRRESFIAVKHLIHHLAPGVLLCGACVMQLKAHGVMHTAEAKAKLVGVSALISRRRTEDVPCENCAVPESSQLTRQHIYNAEVGQVFCSACDSYRRMFGRDQDPSHETSRQAFQNMDKQREEGMPVHCGQCNGAETPGALHHYNHNTGKVLCKACDLYHRKHGKDRDVSKEIRRQGMVDMKEKRKEGVPMNCDQCNTAEPPGTSHIFNAKSNKLLCIACDNYHRRTGQDRDPATEARRQALADIKKKRADGVPIYCDECSKTETPADTGRKRFACSGATNRLLCMTCTNKAYNGAMKAKKAAKDGLGEVGGGIGWRGLTLVINLVVF
;
A
#
# COMPACT_ATOMS: atom_id res chain seq x y z
N MET A 1 -38.36 43.25 -54.25
CA MET A 1 -39.63 42.96 -53.54
C MET A 1 -39.57 41.49 -53.15
N ILE A 2 -39.17 41.16 -51.93
CA ILE A 2 -40.06 41.00 -50.76
C ILE A 2 -41.16 39.96 -51.03
N GLN A 3 -40.90 38.72 -50.62
CA GLN A 3 -41.90 37.92 -49.93
C GLN A 3 -41.22 37.04 -48.86
N HIS A 4 -41.95 36.80 -47.78
CA HIS A 4 -41.43 36.17 -46.56
C HIS A 4 -41.14 34.68 -46.73
N ASP A 5 -40.17 34.18 -45.97
CA ASP A 5 -40.42 32.93 -45.23
C ASP A 5 -39.98 33.04 -43.76
N LYS A 6 -40.59 32.23 -42.91
CA LYS A 6 -40.76 32.49 -41.47
C LYS A 6 -39.58 32.01 -40.65
N GLY A 7 -39.17 32.84 -39.70
CA GLY A 7 -38.10 32.52 -38.76
C GLY A 7 -38.39 31.26 -37.93
N LYS A 8 -37.49 30.28 -37.99
CA LYS A 8 -37.37 29.26 -36.96
C LYS A 8 -36.44 29.79 -35.87
N GLY A 9 -36.98 30.02 -34.69
CA GLY A 9 -36.22 30.52 -33.55
C GLY A 9 -35.03 29.62 -33.25
N GLN A 10 -33.85 30.22 -33.10
CA GLN A 10 -32.66 29.54 -32.61
C GLN A 10 -32.97 28.98 -31.21
N GLN A 11 -33.00 27.66 -31.08
CA GLN A 11 -32.94 27.04 -29.76
C GLN A 11 -31.57 27.37 -29.16
N GLY A 12 -31.56 28.20 -28.13
CA GLY A 12 -30.32 28.68 -27.50
C GLY A 12 -29.42 27.52 -27.12
N GLN A 13 -28.17 27.58 -27.60
CA GLN A 13 -27.08 26.77 -27.09
C GLN A 13 -26.80 27.22 -25.65
N GLY A 14 -27.49 26.60 -24.68
CA GLY A 14 -27.11 26.74 -23.28
C GLY A 14 -25.70 26.16 -23.08
N PRO A 15 -24.87 26.74 -22.21
CA PRO A 15 -23.50 26.28 -22.01
C PRO A 15 -23.49 24.85 -21.46
N THR A 16 -23.18 23.88 -22.33
CA THR A 16 -22.83 22.53 -21.92
C THR A 16 -21.44 22.56 -21.31
N TYR A 17 -21.38 22.63 -19.98
CA TYR A 17 -20.18 22.23 -19.24
C TYR A 17 -19.79 20.83 -19.74
N PRO A 18 -18.55 20.62 -20.23
CA PRO A 18 -18.18 19.35 -20.85
C PRO A 18 -18.19 18.21 -19.81
N LEU A 19 -17.73 18.49 -18.59
CA LEU A 19 -17.72 17.53 -17.49
C LEU A 19 -19.08 17.49 -16.79
N SER A 20 -19.54 16.29 -16.47
CA SER A 20 -20.77 16.13 -15.68
C SER A 20 -20.62 16.65 -14.25
N TYR A 21 -21.70 17.23 -13.70
CA TYR A 21 -21.75 17.72 -12.30
C TYR A 21 -21.33 16.65 -11.26
N SER A 22 -21.60 15.37 -11.55
CA SER A 22 -21.18 14.23 -10.71
C SER A 22 -19.66 14.04 -10.62
N PHE A 23 -18.92 14.39 -11.67
CA PHE A 23 -17.46 14.40 -11.64
C PHE A 23 -16.95 15.62 -10.88
N GLY A 24 -17.42 16.82 -11.22
CA GLY A 24 -17.02 18.06 -10.55
C GLY A 24 -17.22 18.02 -9.03
N PHE A 25 -18.31 17.43 -8.53
CA PHE A 25 -18.52 17.27 -7.09
C PHE A 25 -17.57 16.26 -6.41
N LEU A 26 -17.12 15.23 -7.13
CA LEU A 26 -16.14 14.26 -6.62
C LEU A 26 -14.73 14.87 -6.63
N LEU A 27 -14.40 15.56 -7.71
CA LEU A 27 -13.10 16.15 -8.01
C LEU A 27 -12.81 17.40 -7.17
N CYS A 28 -13.76 18.35 -7.10
CA CYS A 28 -13.51 19.66 -6.53
C CYS A 28 -13.86 19.79 -5.04
N CYS A 29 -14.55 18.80 -4.44
CA CYS A 29 -15.17 18.98 -3.11
C CYS A 29 -14.88 17.90 -2.05
N ARG A 30 -14.15 16.81 -2.36
CA ARG A 30 -14.05 15.65 -1.44
C ARG A 30 -12.75 14.86 -1.38
N VAL A 31 -11.87 14.96 -2.37
CA VAL A 31 -10.63 14.18 -2.47
C VAL A 31 -9.56 15.11 -3.03
N SER A 32 -8.34 15.14 -2.48
CA SER A 32 -7.27 15.92 -3.10
C SER A 32 -6.74 15.23 -4.36
N ALA A 33 -6.05 15.98 -5.23
CA ALA A 33 -5.40 15.38 -6.39
C ALA A 33 -4.32 14.36 -5.98
N ASP A 34 -3.63 14.60 -4.86
CA ASP A 34 -2.60 13.72 -4.32
C ASP A 34 -3.19 12.40 -3.77
N ASP A 35 -4.27 12.45 -2.98
CA ASP A 35 -4.98 11.25 -2.49
C ASP A 35 -5.47 10.38 -3.68
N LEU A 36 -5.96 11.04 -4.73
CA LEU A 36 -6.46 10.38 -5.93
C LEU A 36 -5.31 9.74 -6.72
N LEU A 37 -4.19 10.46 -6.86
CA LEU A 37 -2.97 9.97 -7.49
C LEU A 37 -2.41 8.76 -6.74
N GLU A 38 -2.27 8.82 -5.41
CA GLU A 38 -1.81 7.71 -4.59
C GLU A 38 -2.73 6.49 -4.73
N SER A 39 -4.06 6.69 -4.67
CA SER A 39 -5.05 5.64 -4.88
C SER A 39 -4.93 4.98 -6.26
N TYR A 40 -4.64 5.78 -7.30
CA TYR A 40 -4.38 5.27 -8.65
C TYR A 40 -3.02 4.57 -8.77
N MET A 41 -1.98 5.04 -8.08
CA MET A 41 -0.67 4.38 -8.06
C MET A 41 -0.73 3.01 -7.41
N ALA A 42 -1.50 2.87 -6.32
CA ALA A 42 -1.77 1.59 -5.69
C ALA A 42 -2.63 0.65 -6.56
N ALA A 43 -3.51 1.19 -7.41
CA ALA A 43 -4.42 0.40 -8.24
C ALA A 43 -3.86 0.01 -9.62
N ILE A 44 -2.92 0.77 -10.20
CA ILE A 44 -2.33 0.52 -11.52
C ILE A 44 -1.08 -0.36 -11.36
N PRO A 45 -1.06 -1.62 -11.87
CA PRO A 45 0.09 -2.51 -11.75
C PRO A 45 1.37 -1.93 -12.36
N ARG A 46 2.54 -2.25 -11.78
CA ARG A 46 3.84 -1.69 -12.21
C ARG A 46 4.13 -1.86 -13.70
N LYS A 47 3.73 -2.99 -14.31
CA LYS A 47 3.85 -3.22 -15.77
C LYS A 47 3.06 -2.19 -16.60
N VAL A 48 1.87 -1.81 -16.13
CA VAL A 48 1.02 -0.80 -16.78
C VAL A 48 1.64 0.59 -16.59
N GLN A 49 2.16 0.91 -15.41
CA GLN A 49 2.88 2.18 -15.18
C GLN A 49 4.07 2.33 -16.14
N LEU A 50 4.88 1.27 -16.31
CA LEU A 50 6.02 1.26 -17.22
C LEU A 50 5.59 1.39 -18.69
N LEU A 51 4.49 0.75 -19.09
CA LEU A 51 3.89 0.88 -20.42
C LEU A 51 3.43 2.32 -20.70
N LEU A 52 2.73 2.96 -19.75
CA LEU A 52 2.23 4.34 -19.90
C LEU A 52 3.35 5.39 -19.98
N GLY A 53 4.56 5.04 -19.54
CA GLY A 53 5.76 5.87 -19.66
C GLY A 53 6.62 5.60 -20.90
N GLN A 54 6.10 4.88 -21.91
CA GLN A 54 6.80 4.64 -23.18
C GLN A 54 6.48 5.73 -24.22
N ASP A 55 7.50 6.20 -24.94
CA ASP A 55 7.38 7.19 -26.03
C ASP A 55 6.54 6.68 -27.23
N SER A 56 6.24 5.38 -27.27
CA SER A 56 5.30 4.80 -28.22
C SER A 56 4.57 3.61 -27.61
N LEU A 57 3.26 3.51 -27.86
CA LEU A 57 2.43 2.40 -27.41
C LEU A 57 2.19 1.44 -28.59
N ALA A 58 2.74 0.23 -28.52
CA ALA A 58 2.54 -0.82 -29.51
C ALA A 58 1.54 -1.88 -29.01
N PRO A 59 0.76 -2.54 -29.91
CA PRO A 59 -0.13 -3.63 -29.52
C PRO A 59 0.58 -4.75 -28.73
N ALA A 60 1.82 -5.07 -29.11
CA ALA A 60 2.64 -6.08 -28.44
C ALA A 60 2.93 -5.75 -26.97
N SER A 61 3.29 -4.50 -26.67
CA SER A 61 3.54 -4.01 -25.30
C SER A 61 2.30 -4.07 -24.41
N ILE A 62 1.11 -3.95 -25.00
CA ILE A 62 -0.16 -4.07 -24.26
C ILE A 62 -0.56 -5.53 -24.11
N LEU A 63 -0.27 -6.38 -25.12
CA LEU A 63 -0.54 -7.82 -25.05
C LEU A 63 0.34 -8.56 -24.03
N SER A 64 1.50 -8.02 -23.64
CA SER A 64 2.36 -8.57 -22.58
C SER A 64 1.88 -8.24 -21.14
N LEU A 65 0.89 -7.35 -20.99
CA LEU A 65 0.24 -7.09 -19.71
C LEU A 65 -0.45 -8.36 -19.16
N ASP A 66 -0.80 -8.30 -17.87
CA ASP A 66 -1.40 -9.43 -17.18
C ASP A 66 -2.82 -9.74 -17.72
N ARG A 67 -3.00 -11.02 -18.09
CA ARG A 67 -4.29 -11.57 -18.52
C ARG A 67 -5.21 -11.92 -17.34
N ASP A 68 -4.73 -11.80 -16.12
CA ASP A 68 -5.33 -12.49 -14.97
C ASP A 68 -6.47 -11.73 -14.28
N TRP A 69 -7.46 -11.34 -15.06
CA TRP A 69 -8.73 -10.84 -14.54
C TRP A 69 -9.54 -11.89 -13.76
N LYS A 70 -9.08 -13.16 -13.70
CA LYS A 70 -9.71 -14.23 -12.92
C LYS A 70 -9.33 -14.12 -11.44
N HIS A 71 -8.06 -13.87 -11.13
CA HIS A 71 -7.63 -13.75 -9.74
C HIS A 71 -8.14 -12.45 -9.08
N HIS A 72 -8.45 -11.40 -9.86
CA HIS A 72 -9.15 -10.19 -9.40
C HIS A 72 -10.68 -10.36 -9.20
N HIS A 73 -11.06 -11.44 -8.51
CA HIS A 73 -12.45 -11.83 -8.28
C HIS A 73 -13.22 -10.90 -7.31
N LEU A 74 -12.52 -10.10 -6.49
CA LEU A 74 -13.12 -9.16 -5.54
C LEU A 74 -13.02 -7.68 -5.96
N SER A 75 -12.10 -7.34 -6.87
CA SER A 75 -11.67 -5.96 -7.17
C SER A 75 -12.56 -5.24 -8.19
N LYS A 76 -12.86 -3.97 -7.88
CA LYS A 76 -13.26 -2.96 -8.88
C LYS A 76 -12.04 -2.62 -9.75
N GLY A 77 -12.23 -2.14 -10.97
CA GLY A 77 -11.08 -1.80 -11.81
C GLY A 77 -11.39 -1.39 -13.24
N VAL A 78 -10.31 -1.16 -13.97
CA VAL A 78 -10.28 -0.77 -15.39
C VAL A 78 -9.54 -1.85 -16.17
N TYR A 79 -10.08 -2.22 -17.33
CA TYR A 79 -9.53 -3.22 -18.23
C TYR A 79 -9.50 -2.67 -19.66
N ILE A 80 -8.61 -3.24 -20.46
CA ILE A 80 -8.59 -3.06 -21.91
C ILE A 80 -8.93 -4.37 -22.59
N ASN A 81 -9.62 -4.30 -23.72
CA ASN A 81 -9.72 -5.41 -24.66
C ASN A 81 -9.13 -4.94 -25.99
N LEU A 82 -8.23 -5.76 -26.53
CA LEU A 82 -7.63 -5.58 -27.85
C LEU A 82 -8.20 -6.65 -28.80
N PRO A 83 -9.47 -6.54 -29.24
CA PRO A 83 -9.98 -7.46 -30.23
C PRO A 83 -9.12 -7.44 -31.50
N PHE A 84 -8.71 -8.63 -31.91
CA PHE A 84 -7.85 -8.87 -33.07
C PHE A 84 -8.67 -9.56 -34.14
N ASP A 85 -8.92 -8.87 -35.25
CA ASP A 85 -9.60 -9.43 -36.40
C ASP A 85 -8.58 -10.16 -37.28
N LYS A 86 -8.62 -11.50 -37.25
CA LYS A 86 -7.70 -12.34 -38.04
C LYS A 86 -7.85 -12.15 -39.55
N SER A 87 -8.99 -11.65 -40.03
CA SER A 87 -9.23 -11.47 -41.48
C SER A 87 -8.57 -10.20 -42.03
N THR A 88 -8.43 -9.17 -41.20
CA THR A 88 -7.83 -7.88 -41.57
C THR A 88 -6.44 -7.68 -40.95
N ASN A 89 -6.03 -8.53 -40.00
CA ASN A 89 -4.82 -8.39 -39.19
C ASN A 89 -4.77 -7.07 -38.36
N ILE A 90 -5.94 -6.53 -38.00
CA ILE A 90 -6.09 -5.26 -37.28
C ILE A 90 -6.46 -5.51 -35.81
N TYR A 91 -5.87 -4.70 -34.92
CA TYR A 91 -6.29 -4.55 -33.54
C TYR A 91 -7.17 -3.30 -33.38
N GLU A 92 -8.34 -3.46 -32.77
CA GLU A 92 -9.15 -2.35 -32.26
C GLU A 92 -9.11 -2.31 -30.73
N TYR A 93 -9.54 -1.19 -30.14
CA TYR A 93 -9.26 -0.87 -28.74
C TYR A 93 -10.50 -0.46 -27.98
N TYR A 94 -10.83 -1.23 -26.93
CA TYR A 94 -11.91 -0.90 -26.00
C TYR A 94 -11.36 -0.83 -24.57
N ILE A 95 -11.52 0.33 -23.94
CA ILE A 95 -11.32 0.52 -22.50
C ILE A 95 -12.68 0.33 -21.83
N GLY A 96 -12.71 -0.36 -20.69
CA GLY A 96 -13.92 -0.50 -19.90
C GLY A 96 -13.61 -0.54 -18.41
N SER A 97 -14.57 -0.17 -17.58
CA SER A 97 -14.46 -0.34 -16.13
C SER A 97 -15.58 -1.17 -15.53
N THR A 98 -15.44 -1.48 -14.24
CA THR A 98 -16.46 -2.15 -13.45
C THR A 98 -16.37 -1.77 -11.99
N CYS A 99 -17.50 -1.32 -11.45
CA CYS A 99 -17.70 -1.08 -10.02
C CYS A 99 -18.19 -2.33 -9.27
N CYS A 100 -18.28 -3.48 -9.96
CA CYS A 100 -18.62 -4.77 -9.38
C CYS A 100 -17.32 -5.58 -9.17
N THR A 101 -17.03 -6.53 -10.07
CA THR A 101 -15.75 -7.24 -10.10
C THR A 101 -15.25 -7.37 -11.54
N LEU A 102 -13.93 -7.33 -11.75
CA LEU A 102 -13.29 -7.52 -13.06
C LEU A 102 -13.71 -8.85 -13.69
N PHE A 103 -13.64 -9.93 -12.92
CA PHE A 103 -14.04 -11.27 -13.36
C PHE A 103 -15.47 -11.32 -13.93
N LYS A 104 -16.46 -10.79 -13.21
CA LYS A 104 -17.86 -10.83 -13.66
C LYS A 104 -18.07 -10.04 -14.95
N ARG A 105 -17.45 -8.87 -15.08
CA ARG A 105 -17.59 -8.01 -16.26
C ARG A 105 -16.93 -8.60 -17.49
N VAL A 106 -15.68 -9.05 -17.38
CA VAL A 106 -14.96 -9.66 -18.53
C VAL A 106 -15.61 -10.98 -18.95
N SER A 107 -16.10 -11.79 -18.00
CA SER A 107 -16.90 -12.98 -18.29
C SER A 107 -18.20 -12.64 -19.03
N GLN A 108 -18.88 -11.54 -18.68
CA GLN A 108 -20.09 -11.07 -19.38
C GLN A 108 -19.79 -10.74 -20.85
N HIS A 109 -18.75 -9.96 -21.16
CA HIS A 109 -18.36 -9.68 -22.55
C HIS A 109 -17.96 -10.96 -23.30
N THR A 110 -17.27 -11.89 -22.63
CA THR A 110 -16.84 -13.17 -23.22
C THR A 110 -18.04 -14.05 -23.57
N ARG A 111 -19.04 -14.13 -22.69
CA ARG A 111 -20.30 -14.85 -22.89
C ARG A 111 -21.16 -14.22 -23.98
N ILE A 112 -21.29 -12.89 -24.01
CA ILE A 112 -22.03 -12.20 -25.08
C ILE A 112 -21.40 -12.51 -26.43
N ALA A 113 -20.07 -12.41 -26.56
CA ALA A 113 -19.38 -12.81 -27.79
C ALA A 113 -19.68 -14.27 -28.16
N GLN A 114 -19.48 -15.23 -27.25
CA GLN A 114 -19.74 -16.65 -27.52
C GLN A 114 -21.18 -16.95 -27.97
N LEU A 115 -22.18 -16.28 -27.39
CA LEU A 115 -23.60 -16.50 -27.71
C LEU A 115 -24.04 -15.87 -29.04
N TYR A 116 -23.33 -14.83 -29.51
CA TYR A 116 -23.71 -14.06 -30.69
C TYR A 116 -22.67 -14.06 -31.81
N THR A 117 -21.59 -14.87 -31.73
CA THR A 117 -20.62 -15.02 -32.84
C THR A 117 -21.34 -15.49 -34.11
N GLY A 118 -21.32 -14.65 -35.15
CA GLY A 118 -22.02 -14.93 -36.42
C GLY A 118 -23.55 -14.83 -36.35
N GLY A 119 -24.12 -14.44 -35.21
CA GLY A 119 -25.56 -14.29 -34.99
C GLY A 119 -26.01 -12.83 -34.87
N LYS A 120 -27.33 -12.62 -34.87
CA LYS A 120 -27.92 -11.28 -34.68
C LYS A 120 -27.90 -10.91 -33.19
N LEU A 121 -27.10 -9.90 -32.84
CA LEU A 121 -27.07 -9.28 -31.50
C LEU A 121 -28.46 -8.78 -31.07
N SER A 122 -28.73 -8.86 -29.77
CA SER A 122 -29.92 -8.24 -29.17
C SER A 122 -29.93 -6.72 -29.38
N LYS A 123 -31.11 -6.10 -29.46
CA LYS A 123 -31.31 -4.65 -29.67
C LYS A 123 -30.62 -3.76 -28.61
N GLU A 124 -30.26 -4.33 -27.46
CA GLU A 124 -29.49 -3.63 -26.42
C GLU A 124 -27.99 -3.72 -26.68
N ASN A 125 -27.45 -4.93 -26.87
CA ASN A 125 -26.03 -5.14 -27.15
C ASN A 125 -25.60 -4.55 -28.51
N SER A 126 -26.50 -4.50 -29.51
CA SER A 126 -26.21 -3.93 -30.83
C SER A 126 -25.93 -2.42 -30.83
N LYS A 127 -26.14 -1.73 -29.70
CA LYS A 127 -25.77 -0.32 -29.51
C LYS A 127 -24.30 -0.14 -29.10
N SER A 128 -23.66 -1.20 -28.62
CA SER A 128 -22.27 -1.20 -28.19
C SER A 128 -21.37 -1.51 -29.38
N LEU A 129 -20.56 -0.54 -29.83
CA LEU A 129 -19.54 -0.75 -30.86
C LEU A 129 -18.63 -1.93 -30.50
N HIS A 130 -18.24 -2.02 -29.22
CA HIS A 130 -17.47 -3.14 -28.68
C HIS A 130 -18.15 -4.49 -28.90
N HIS A 131 -19.44 -4.62 -28.57
CA HIS A 131 -20.18 -5.88 -28.76
C HIS A 131 -20.36 -6.22 -30.23
N ASN A 132 -20.70 -5.24 -31.08
CA ASN A 132 -20.79 -5.41 -32.53
C ASN A 132 -19.46 -5.93 -33.12
N TYR A 133 -18.31 -5.48 -32.60
CA TYR A 133 -17.01 -5.94 -33.08
C TYR A 133 -16.62 -7.33 -32.56
N ILE A 134 -16.73 -7.59 -31.25
CA ILE A 134 -16.28 -8.87 -30.67
C ILE A 134 -17.19 -10.08 -30.99
N CYS A 135 -18.35 -9.86 -31.59
CA CYS A 135 -19.26 -10.91 -32.08
C CYS A 135 -19.08 -11.19 -33.58
N LYS A 136 -18.17 -10.50 -34.28
CA LYS A 136 -17.81 -10.88 -35.64
C LYS A 136 -17.15 -12.27 -35.64
N PRO A 137 -17.33 -13.09 -36.70
CA PRO A 137 -16.47 -14.24 -36.92
C PRO A 137 -14.99 -13.81 -36.99
N ASN A 138 -14.08 -14.72 -36.69
CA ASN A 138 -12.63 -14.52 -36.76
C ASN A 138 -12.00 -13.47 -35.80
N VAL A 139 -12.77 -12.79 -34.96
CA VAL A 139 -12.24 -11.85 -33.95
C VAL A 139 -11.81 -12.57 -32.66
N ALA A 140 -10.51 -12.55 -32.36
CA ALA A 140 -9.97 -12.98 -31.07
C ALA A 140 -10.09 -11.86 -30.02
N ARG A 141 -10.37 -12.22 -28.75
CA ARG A 141 -10.61 -11.26 -27.66
C ARG A 141 -9.42 -11.26 -26.70
N ASN A 142 -8.76 -10.13 -26.50
CA ASN A 142 -7.56 -10.00 -25.68
C ASN A 142 -7.80 -9.03 -24.51
N PHE A 143 -8.47 -9.50 -23.47
CA PHE A 143 -8.63 -8.73 -22.24
C PHE A 143 -7.31 -8.66 -21.45
N ARG A 144 -7.02 -7.49 -20.87
CA ARG A 144 -5.91 -7.21 -19.94
C ARG A 144 -6.38 -6.29 -18.83
N VAL A 145 -5.81 -6.42 -17.65
CA VAL A 145 -6.08 -5.53 -16.51
C VAL A 145 -5.20 -4.28 -16.63
N LEU A 146 -5.81 -3.09 -16.56
CA LEU A 146 -5.09 -1.81 -16.50
C LEU A 146 -5.00 -1.29 -15.07
N ALA A 147 -6.05 -1.50 -14.28
CA ALA A 147 -6.07 -1.19 -12.86
C ALA A 147 -7.00 -2.13 -12.11
N ALA A 148 -6.62 -2.53 -10.89
CA ALA A 148 -7.44 -3.30 -9.98
C ALA A 148 -7.32 -2.69 -8.58
N PHE A 149 -8.40 -2.10 -8.08
CA PHE A 149 -8.42 -1.51 -6.75
C PHE A 149 -8.42 -2.62 -5.68
N PRO A 150 -7.56 -2.53 -4.65
CA PRO A 150 -7.50 -3.53 -3.59
C PRO A 150 -8.74 -3.50 -2.69
N SER A 151 -9.25 -2.29 -2.40
CA SER A 151 -10.46 -2.12 -1.61
C SER A 151 -11.74 -2.17 -2.45
N ARG A 152 -12.78 -2.81 -1.90
CA ARG A 152 -14.15 -2.79 -2.44
C ARG A 152 -14.88 -1.49 -2.17
N ASP A 153 -14.43 -0.69 -1.22
CA ASP A 153 -15.12 0.53 -0.78
C ASP A 153 -14.74 1.76 -1.60
N VAL A 154 -13.77 1.62 -2.53
CA VAL A 154 -13.40 2.67 -3.49
C VAL A 154 -14.65 3.21 -4.19
N PRO A 155 -14.92 4.54 -4.12
CA PRO A 155 -16.08 5.13 -4.75
C PRO A 155 -16.14 4.82 -6.24
N SER A 156 -17.32 4.45 -6.74
CA SER A 156 -17.53 4.13 -8.15
C SER A 156 -17.02 5.22 -9.10
N GLY A 157 -17.05 6.48 -8.67
CA GLY A 157 -16.56 7.58 -9.49
C GLY A 157 -15.05 7.58 -9.72
N CYS A 158 -14.24 7.19 -8.73
CA CYS A 158 -12.78 7.06 -8.88
C CYS A 158 -12.43 6.02 -9.96
N VAL A 159 -13.21 4.92 -10.04
CA VAL A 159 -13.00 3.83 -11.00
C VAL A 159 -13.26 4.29 -12.45
N HIS A 160 -14.37 4.99 -12.68
CA HIS A 160 -14.73 5.50 -14.01
C HIS A 160 -13.96 6.77 -14.41
N LEU A 161 -13.43 7.55 -13.45
CA LEU A 161 -12.49 8.63 -13.76
C LEU A 161 -11.15 8.05 -14.25
N LEU A 162 -10.69 6.97 -13.62
CA LEU A 162 -9.53 6.23 -14.14
C LEU A 162 -9.81 5.61 -15.51
N GLU A 163 -11.04 5.15 -15.78
CA GLU A 163 -11.48 4.77 -17.13
C GLU A 163 -11.35 5.93 -18.12
N ALA A 164 -11.87 7.11 -17.76
CA ALA A 164 -11.81 8.32 -18.60
C ALA A 164 -10.37 8.76 -18.90
N ILE A 165 -9.45 8.65 -17.93
CA ILE A 165 -8.01 8.91 -18.09
C ILE A 165 -7.37 7.87 -19.02
N MET A 166 -7.60 6.57 -18.78
CA MET A 166 -7.08 5.50 -19.64
C MET A 166 -7.58 5.61 -21.08
N MET A 167 -8.80 6.10 -21.30
CA MET A 167 -9.33 6.40 -22.63
C MET A 167 -8.56 7.51 -23.37
N ILE A 168 -7.97 8.48 -22.67
CA ILE A 168 -7.08 9.49 -23.26
C ILE A 168 -5.75 8.83 -23.68
N PHE A 169 -5.11 8.11 -22.76
CA PHE A 169 -3.83 7.41 -23.01
C PHE A 169 -3.91 6.45 -24.20
N PHE A 170 -4.96 5.63 -24.26
CA PHE A 170 -5.14 4.64 -25.32
C PHE A 170 -5.98 5.14 -26.51
N GLN A 171 -6.38 6.42 -26.55
CA GLN A 171 -7.26 7.03 -27.57
C GLN A 171 -8.42 6.12 -28.01
N SER A 172 -9.10 5.45 -27.07
CA SER A 172 -10.01 4.35 -27.40
C SER A 172 -11.38 4.81 -27.93
N CYS A 173 -11.53 6.08 -28.28
CA CYS A 173 -12.72 6.66 -28.89
C CYS A 173 -12.59 6.68 -30.42
N PRO A 174 -13.59 6.23 -31.19
CA PRO A 174 -13.58 6.37 -32.65
C PRO A 174 -13.58 7.85 -33.04
N ARG A 175 -13.05 8.21 -34.21
CA ARG A 175 -13.12 9.59 -34.73
C ARG A 175 -14.56 10.13 -34.70
N PRO A 176 -14.76 11.45 -34.47
CA PRO A 176 -16.08 12.03 -34.22
C PRO A 176 -17.10 11.66 -35.28
N GLN A 177 -18.07 10.81 -34.90
CA GLN A 177 -19.26 10.56 -35.70
C GLN A 177 -20.25 11.70 -35.44
N ARG A 178 -20.78 12.31 -36.51
CA ARG A 178 -21.55 13.58 -36.47
C ARG A 178 -22.79 13.63 -35.55
N ASN A 179 -23.17 12.54 -34.86
CA ASN A 179 -24.39 12.44 -34.05
C ASN A 179 -24.22 11.79 -32.66
N SER A 180 -23.00 11.57 -32.12
CA SER A 180 -22.87 10.99 -30.76
C SER A 180 -23.05 12.05 -29.67
N ARG A 181 -24.17 11.97 -28.93
CA ARG A 181 -24.46 12.83 -27.76
C ARG A 181 -23.52 12.65 -26.55
N PHE A 182 -22.64 11.65 -26.59
CA PHE A 182 -21.69 11.33 -25.50
C PHE A 182 -20.22 11.42 -25.95
N MET A 183 -20.01 11.83 -27.21
CA MET A 183 -18.72 11.95 -27.85
C MET A 183 -18.86 12.93 -29.04
N ASN A 184 -19.01 14.22 -28.74
CA ASN A 184 -19.09 15.26 -29.75
C ASN A 184 -17.67 15.73 -30.15
N ALA A 185 -17.58 16.70 -31.07
CA ALA A 185 -16.29 17.25 -31.51
C ALA A 185 -15.51 17.91 -30.36
N GLU A 186 -16.19 18.58 -29.43
CA GLU A 186 -15.58 19.23 -28.26
C GLU A 186 -14.93 18.21 -27.31
N CYS A 187 -15.58 17.08 -27.07
CA CYS A 187 -15.03 15.97 -26.28
C CYS A 187 -13.72 15.46 -26.89
N HIS A 188 -13.68 15.30 -28.21
CA HIS A 188 -12.47 14.90 -28.92
C HIS A 188 -11.36 15.94 -28.84
N GLU A 189 -11.71 17.22 -28.91
CA GLU A 189 -10.72 18.30 -28.82
C GLU A 189 -10.14 18.41 -27.40
N ILE A 190 -10.97 18.30 -26.36
CA ILE A 190 -10.51 18.21 -24.97
C ILE A 190 -9.55 17.03 -24.79
N MET A 191 -9.94 15.82 -25.22
CA MET A 191 -9.05 14.65 -25.16
C MET A 191 -7.78 14.83 -26.00
N ARG A 192 -7.81 15.60 -27.10
CA ARG A 192 -6.64 15.90 -27.94
C ARG A 192 -5.67 16.85 -27.23
N THR A 193 -6.19 17.92 -26.64
CA THR A 193 -5.42 18.94 -25.90
C THR A 193 -4.77 18.33 -24.66
N LEU A 194 -5.54 17.68 -23.78
CA LEU A 194 -5.04 16.98 -22.58
C LEU A 194 -3.88 16.02 -22.89
N ARG A 195 -3.96 15.34 -24.04
CA ARG A 195 -2.94 14.39 -24.49
C ARG A 195 -1.68 15.09 -25.02
N ILE A 196 -1.82 16.25 -25.66
CA ILE A 196 -0.67 17.05 -26.14
C ILE A 196 0.03 17.70 -24.96
N ASP A 197 -0.71 18.31 -24.04
CA ASP A 197 -0.17 19.01 -22.88
C ASP A 197 0.61 18.05 -21.96
N ALA A 198 0.15 16.79 -21.86
CA ALA A 198 0.80 15.73 -21.08
C ALA A 198 1.86 14.92 -21.85
N ASP A 199 2.23 15.32 -23.06
CA ASP A 199 3.19 14.66 -23.95
C ASP A 199 2.91 13.15 -24.18
N ILE A 200 1.63 12.78 -24.23
CA ILE A 200 1.21 11.39 -24.41
C ILE A 200 1.26 11.05 -25.91
N PRO A 201 1.96 9.98 -26.33
CA PRO A 201 2.20 9.70 -27.74
C PRO A 201 0.92 9.43 -28.54
N ARG A 202 1.01 9.63 -29.86
CA ARG A 202 -0.11 9.38 -30.76
C ARG A 202 -0.17 7.92 -31.16
N VAL A 203 -1.32 7.28 -30.95
CA VAL A 203 -1.55 5.88 -31.35
C VAL A 203 -2.29 5.79 -32.68
N GLN A 204 -2.08 4.69 -33.42
CA GLN A 204 -2.55 4.51 -34.80
C GLN A 204 -3.62 3.41 -34.93
N TRP A 205 -4.64 3.42 -34.07
CA TRP A 205 -5.67 2.38 -34.05
C TRP A 205 -7.09 2.91 -33.90
N THR A 206 -8.08 2.06 -34.19
CA THR A 206 -9.50 2.40 -34.08
C THR A 206 -10.02 2.13 -32.66
N GLY A 207 -10.64 3.15 -32.08
CA GLY A 207 -11.30 3.07 -30.78
C GLY A 207 -12.74 2.55 -30.85
N LEU A 208 -13.15 1.77 -29.84
CA LEU A 208 -14.48 1.16 -29.70
C LEU A 208 -15.35 1.78 -28.59
N ASN A 209 -14.86 2.78 -27.85
CA ASN A 209 -15.63 3.51 -26.84
C ASN A 209 -16.53 4.57 -27.48
N ALA A 210 -17.82 4.26 -27.62
CA ALA A 210 -18.83 5.17 -28.17
C ALA A 210 -19.16 6.41 -27.30
N ALA A 211 -18.62 6.46 -26.07
CA ALA A 211 -18.91 7.49 -25.07
C ALA A 211 -17.77 7.62 -24.07
N TRP A 212 -17.52 8.84 -23.57
CA TRP A 212 -16.49 9.13 -22.56
C TRP A 212 -17.14 9.25 -21.16
N PRO A 213 -16.69 8.50 -20.12
CA PRO A 213 -17.31 8.54 -18.81
C PRO A 213 -17.36 9.94 -18.19
N ALA A 214 -16.35 10.79 -18.41
CA ALA A 214 -16.29 12.19 -17.95
C ALA A 214 -17.53 13.02 -18.34
N ILE A 215 -17.99 12.81 -19.59
CA ILE A 215 -19.14 13.48 -20.21
C ILE A 215 -20.45 12.79 -19.82
N GLN A 216 -20.47 11.45 -19.82
CA GLN A 216 -21.66 10.69 -19.38
C GLN A 216 -22.03 10.93 -17.92
N GLY A 217 -21.02 11.18 -17.09
CA GLY A 217 -21.12 11.14 -15.65
C GLY A 217 -21.44 9.77 -15.09
N PHE A 218 -21.59 9.70 -13.78
CA PHE A 218 -22.12 8.52 -13.10
C PHE A 218 -23.58 8.78 -12.82
N ARG A 219 -24.46 7.95 -13.37
CA ARG A 219 -25.91 8.13 -13.25
C ARG A 219 -26.38 8.22 -11.80
N MET A 220 -26.73 9.42 -11.39
CA MET A 220 -27.70 9.69 -10.34
C MET A 220 -29.06 9.96 -10.99
N ASP A 221 -29.61 8.96 -11.69
CA ASP A 221 -30.91 9.09 -12.38
C ASP A 221 -32.01 9.46 -11.37
N ARG A 222 -32.67 10.61 -11.59
CA ARG A 222 -33.91 10.98 -10.89
C ARG A 222 -34.97 11.33 -11.91
N ALA A 223 -36.13 10.69 -11.82
CA ALA A 223 -37.31 11.16 -12.52
C ALA A 223 -37.80 12.48 -11.89
N PRO A 224 -38.50 13.35 -12.64
CA PRO A 224 -39.19 14.51 -12.06
C PRO A 224 -40.15 14.06 -10.95
N CYS A 225 -40.20 14.77 -9.81
CA CYS A 225 -41.17 14.44 -8.77
C CYS A 225 -42.59 14.57 -9.31
N LYS A 226 -43.35 13.47 -9.32
CA LYS A 226 -44.78 13.41 -9.69
C LYS A 226 -45.72 13.93 -8.59
N ASN A 227 -45.24 14.75 -7.64
CA ASN A 227 -46.08 15.32 -6.60
C ASN A 227 -46.85 16.55 -7.12
N LYS A 228 -47.95 16.29 -7.84
CA LYS A 228 -48.82 17.31 -8.44
C LYS A 228 -49.34 18.36 -7.45
N LEU A 229 -49.36 18.07 -6.15
CA LEU A 229 -49.82 19.00 -5.10
C LEU A 229 -48.87 20.19 -4.87
N VAL A 230 -47.66 20.17 -5.44
CA VAL A 230 -46.74 21.32 -5.44
C VAL A 230 -47.04 22.26 -6.61
N ASP A 231 -47.47 21.72 -7.75
CA ASP A 231 -47.66 22.47 -9.00
C ASP A 231 -48.99 23.28 -8.97
N ILE A 232 -50.07 22.71 -8.40
CA ILE A 232 -51.40 23.35 -8.31
C ILE A 232 -51.39 24.62 -7.42
N ALA A 233 -50.41 24.75 -6.51
CA ALA A 233 -50.29 25.93 -5.65
C ALA A 233 -49.71 27.17 -6.36
N GLU A 234 -49.23 27.02 -7.59
CA GLU A 234 -48.53 28.07 -8.34
C GLU A 234 -49.48 28.82 -9.30
N GLU A 235 -50.43 28.12 -9.95
CA GLU A 235 -51.37 28.72 -10.93
C GLU A 235 -52.34 29.78 -10.36
N ARG A 236 -52.57 29.81 -9.04
CA ARG A 236 -53.43 30.83 -8.39
C ARG A 236 -52.65 32.03 -7.82
N SER A 237 -51.34 32.14 -8.11
CA SER A 237 -50.43 33.12 -7.51
C SER A 237 -49.68 33.98 -8.54
N LEU A 238 -50.37 34.40 -9.60
CA LEU A 238 -49.81 35.10 -10.77
C LEU A 238 -49.30 36.55 -10.54
N SER A 239 -49.15 37.00 -9.29
CA SER A 239 -48.79 38.38 -8.94
C SER A 239 -47.58 38.53 -7.99
N SER A 240 -46.77 37.48 -7.78
CA SER A 240 -45.57 37.59 -6.92
C SER A 240 -44.37 36.80 -7.47
N PRO A 241 -43.21 37.45 -7.79
CA PRO A 241 -42.07 36.80 -8.46
C PRO A 241 -41.23 35.82 -7.62
N SER A 242 -41.79 35.22 -6.55
CA SER A 242 -41.04 34.45 -5.55
C SER A 242 -41.58 33.04 -5.25
N SER A 243 -42.40 32.47 -6.14
CA SER A 243 -42.81 31.07 -6.04
C SER A 243 -41.67 30.13 -6.44
N ILE A 244 -41.16 29.36 -5.47
CA ILE A 244 -40.14 28.33 -5.68
C ILE A 244 -40.85 26.98 -5.65
N SER A 245 -41.16 26.43 -6.82
CA SER A 245 -41.75 25.09 -6.95
C SER A 245 -40.70 23.98 -6.92
N CYS A 246 -41.15 22.72 -6.82
CA CYS A 246 -40.26 21.55 -6.96
C CYS A 246 -39.63 21.43 -8.36
N ILE A 247 -39.99 22.32 -9.29
CA ILE A 247 -39.47 22.38 -10.67
C ILE A 247 -38.19 23.21 -10.74
N THR A 248 -37.99 24.22 -9.87
CA THR A 248 -36.79 25.08 -9.91
C THR A 248 -35.48 24.34 -9.57
N LEU A 249 -35.57 23.12 -9.01
CA LEU A 249 -34.45 22.19 -8.80
C LEU A 249 -34.07 21.36 -10.04
N ARG A 250 -34.56 21.68 -11.26
CA ARG A 250 -34.50 20.79 -12.46
C ARG A 250 -33.69 21.27 -13.67
N GLN A 251 -32.63 22.07 -13.52
CA GLN A 251 -31.74 22.35 -14.68
C GLN A 251 -30.71 21.22 -14.88
N GLY A 252 -31.17 20.14 -15.54
CA GLY A 252 -30.36 19.00 -16.01
C GLY A 252 -31.24 17.84 -16.55
N LYS A 253 -30.96 17.31 -17.75
CA LYS A 253 -31.79 16.30 -18.47
C LYS A 253 -31.06 14.97 -18.78
N VAL A 254 -31.87 13.95 -19.10
CA VAL A 254 -31.81 12.53 -18.65
C VAL A 254 -31.67 11.52 -19.82
N PRO A 255 -31.46 10.18 -19.62
CA PRO A 255 -32.61 9.26 -19.62
C PRO A 255 -32.50 7.86 -18.90
N HIS A 256 -33.44 7.60 -18.00
CA HIS A 256 -34.16 6.32 -17.76
C HIS A 256 -33.44 5.09 -17.16
N GLY A 257 -33.99 4.64 -16.02
CA GLY A 257 -33.87 3.29 -15.43
C GLY A 257 -34.57 3.23 -14.05
N ALA A 258 -35.46 2.26 -13.82
CA ALA A 258 -36.06 1.89 -12.52
C ALA A 258 -36.84 2.94 -11.67
N GLY A 259 -38.15 3.07 -11.93
CA GLY A 259 -39.21 3.09 -10.89
C GLY A 259 -39.45 4.34 -10.02
N PHE A 260 -38.42 5.06 -9.57
CA PHE A 260 -38.62 6.12 -8.57
C PHE A 260 -39.10 7.44 -9.19
N THR A 261 -40.37 7.76 -8.98
CA THR A 261 -41.09 8.90 -9.60
C THR A 261 -41.19 10.14 -8.70
N LEU A 262 -40.37 10.23 -7.66
CA LEU A 262 -40.45 11.25 -6.61
C LEU A 262 -39.04 11.81 -6.34
N CYS A 263 -38.90 13.12 -6.13
CA CYS A 263 -37.61 13.70 -5.73
C CYS A 263 -37.31 13.31 -4.27
N TYR A 264 -36.06 13.47 -3.83
CA TYR A 264 -35.63 13.08 -2.48
C TYR A 264 -36.59 13.55 -1.36
N ILE A 265 -37.00 14.84 -1.37
CA ILE A 265 -37.95 15.39 -0.39
C ILE A 265 -39.30 14.67 -0.48
N CYS A 266 -39.88 14.55 -1.69
CA CYS A 266 -41.13 13.84 -1.93
C CYS A 266 -41.08 12.36 -1.46
N THR A 267 -39.96 11.67 -1.76
CA THR A 267 -39.75 10.25 -1.46
C THR A 267 -39.62 10.03 0.04
N THR A 268 -38.69 10.73 0.70
CA THR A 268 -38.48 10.63 2.15
C THR A 268 -39.77 10.95 2.90
N PHE A 269 -40.47 12.02 2.51
CA PHE A 269 -41.74 12.37 3.15
C PHE A 269 -42.81 11.28 2.95
N LYS A 270 -42.94 10.71 1.74
CA LYS A 270 -43.86 9.58 1.49
C LYS A 270 -43.50 8.34 2.30
N THR A 271 -42.21 8.01 2.42
CA THR A 271 -41.75 6.87 3.23
C THR A 271 -42.03 7.10 4.73
N THR A 272 -41.84 8.32 5.24
CA THR A 272 -42.02 8.62 6.67
C THR A 272 -43.48 8.90 7.08
N LYS A 273 -44.33 9.38 6.16
CA LYS A 273 -45.71 9.82 6.45
C LYS A 273 -46.79 9.09 5.65
N GLY A 274 -46.45 8.09 4.85
CA GLY A 274 -47.38 7.34 3.98
C GLY A 274 -47.92 8.11 2.77
N ARG A 275 -47.95 9.44 2.83
CA ARG A 275 -48.47 10.35 1.79
C ARG A 275 -47.43 11.33 1.28
N LEU A 276 -47.70 11.96 0.14
CA LEU A 276 -46.89 13.06 -0.38
C LEU A 276 -47.03 14.34 0.47
N PRO A 277 -46.00 15.21 0.49
CA PRO A 277 -46.08 16.50 1.17
C PRO A 277 -46.97 17.47 0.39
N THR A 278 -47.77 18.23 1.11
CA THR A 278 -48.54 19.37 0.57
C THR A 278 -47.63 20.55 0.22
N GLY A 279 -48.11 21.50 -0.59
CA GLY A 279 -47.36 22.73 -0.87
C GLY A 279 -46.99 23.55 0.38
N ILE A 280 -47.82 23.52 1.44
CA ILE A 280 -47.52 24.15 2.73
C ILE A 280 -46.35 23.44 3.42
N GLU A 281 -46.36 22.11 3.46
CA GLU A 281 -45.28 21.32 4.08
C GLU A 281 -43.96 21.47 3.32
N VAL A 282 -43.99 21.55 1.98
CA VAL A 282 -42.81 21.89 1.17
C VAL A 282 -42.31 23.30 1.52
N ARG A 283 -43.18 24.32 1.59
CA ARG A 283 -42.78 25.68 2.02
C ARG A 283 -42.20 25.70 3.44
N GLN A 284 -42.75 24.94 4.38
CA GLN A 284 -42.21 24.81 5.74
C GLN A 284 -40.84 24.10 5.76
N LEU A 285 -40.63 23.06 4.95
CA LEU A 285 -39.34 22.40 4.80
C LEU A 285 -38.28 23.35 4.20
N MET A 286 -38.65 24.13 3.18
CA MET A 286 -37.78 25.15 2.57
C MET A 286 -37.51 26.32 3.54
N SER A 287 -38.48 26.70 4.39
CA SER A 287 -38.28 27.68 5.47
C SER A 287 -37.31 27.16 6.53
N LYS A 288 -37.42 25.88 6.92
CA LYS A 288 -36.45 25.22 7.82
C LYS A 288 -35.05 25.15 7.19
N GLY A 289 -34.97 24.92 5.88
CA GLY A 289 -33.71 25.01 5.12
C GLY A 289 -33.07 26.40 5.21
N ARG A 290 -33.82 27.45 4.86
CA ARG A 290 -33.35 28.85 4.97
C ARG A 290 -32.97 29.25 6.40
N LYS A 291 -33.71 28.80 7.42
CA LYS A 291 -33.35 29.01 8.84
C LYS A 291 -32.05 28.30 9.23
N LEU A 292 -31.80 27.10 8.70
CA LEU A 292 -30.54 26.37 8.90
C LEU A 292 -29.36 27.06 8.20
N GLU A 293 -29.56 27.57 6.98
CA GLU A 293 -28.55 28.35 6.25
C GLU A 293 -28.21 29.65 6.96
N ALA A 294 -29.21 30.41 7.42
CA ALA A 294 -29.01 31.63 8.21
C ALA A 294 -28.26 31.35 9.54
N ALA A 295 -28.62 30.29 10.26
CA ALA A 295 -27.92 29.90 11.49
C ALA A 295 -26.46 29.50 11.23
N ARG A 296 -26.17 28.78 10.12
CA ARG A 296 -24.78 28.50 9.72
C ARG A 296 -24.02 29.76 9.31
N ALA A 297 -24.64 30.67 8.57
CA ALA A 297 -24.01 31.93 8.18
C ALA A 297 -23.57 32.76 9.41
N MET A 298 -24.39 32.79 10.46
CA MET A 298 -24.03 33.45 11.74
C MET A 298 -22.96 32.68 12.53
N ALA A 299 -22.93 31.35 12.44
CA ALA A 299 -22.02 30.51 13.23
C ALA A 299 -20.64 30.24 12.58
N GLY A 300 -20.43 30.72 11.34
CA GLY A 300 -19.15 30.64 10.63
C GLY A 300 -18.89 29.33 9.87
N PRO A 301 -17.67 29.15 9.31
CA PRO A 301 -17.36 28.06 8.38
C PRO A 301 -17.23 26.68 9.02
N ASP A 302 -16.92 26.60 10.32
CA ASP A 302 -16.83 25.35 11.08
C ASP A 302 -17.52 25.47 12.45
N PRO A 303 -18.87 25.50 12.48
CA PRO A 303 -19.61 25.85 13.68
C PRO A 303 -19.61 24.70 14.69
N ALA A 304 -19.50 25.04 15.97
CA ALA A 304 -19.62 24.08 17.07
C ALA A 304 -21.08 23.65 17.31
N CYS A 305 -21.25 22.42 17.79
CA CYS A 305 -22.52 21.89 18.28
C CYS A 305 -22.87 22.58 19.59
N GLY A 306 -24.00 23.29 19.64
CA GLY A 306 -24.44 24.03 20.83
C GLY A 306 -24.82 23.17 22.03
N ASP A 307 -24.79 21.83 21.91
CA ASP A 307 -24.86 20.92 23.06
C ASP A 307 -23.46 20.42 23.46
N CYS A 308 -22.83 19.59 22.63
CA CYS A 308 -21.59 18.86 22.99
C CYS A 308 -20.29 19.50 22.49
N GLY A 309 -20.32 20.71 21.92
CA GLY A 309 -19.12 21.45 21.48
C GLY A 309 -18.40 20.91 20.23
N ARG A 310 -18.69 19.68 19.77
CA ARG A 310 -18.12 19.09 18.55
C ARG A 310 -18.30 20.03 17.35
N ARG A 311 -17.25 20.23 16.53
CA ARG A 311 -17.30 21.04 15.30
C ARG A 311 -17.80 20.24 14.09
N GLU A 312 -18.33 20.91 13.06
CA GLU A 312 -18.81 20.25 11.82
C GLU A 312 -17.68 19.49 11.10
N SER A 313 -16.45 20.01 11.12
CA SER A 313 -15.24 19.41 10.55
C SER A 313 -14.96 17.97 11.03
N PHE A 314 -15.31 17.64 12.28
CA PHE A 314 -15.07 16.31 12.86
C PHE A 314 -16.16 15.27 12.52
N ILE A 315 -17.26 15.67 11.87
CA ILE A 315 -18.43 14.80 11.63
C ILE A 315 -18.83 14.73 10.15
N ALA A 316 -19.24 13.54 9.69
CA ALA A 316 -19.59 13.33 8.28
C ALA A 316 -20.94 13.97 7.86
N VAL A 317 -21.71 14.48 8.82
CA VAL A 317 -23.04 15.08 8.61
C VAL A 317 -23.07 16.43 9.32
N LYS A 318 -23.32 17.50 8.55
CA LYS A 318 -23.43 18.87 9.07
C LYS A 318 -24.49 18.97 10.19
N HIS A 319 -24.33 19.95 11.08
CA HIS A 319 -25.25 20.20 12.18
C HIS A 319 -26.66 20.53 11.68
N LEU A 320 -27.66 20.22 12.49
CA LEU A 320 -29.08 20.42 12.22
C LEU A 320 -29.70 21.28 13.32
N ILE A 321 -30.75 22.03 13.01
CA ILE A 321 -31.56 22.71 14.04
C ILE A 321 -32.69 21.77 14.47
N HIS A 322 -32.84 21.57 15.79
CA HIS A 322 -33.99 20.86 16.35
C HIS A 322 -35.08 21.85 16.79
N HIS A 323 -36.34 21.44 16.72
CA HIS A 323 -37.47 22.32 17.04
C HIS A 323 -37.56 22.70 18.53
N LEU A 324 -37.04 21.85 19.42
CA LEU A 324 -36.90 22.13 20.85
C LEU A 324 -35.69 23.03 21.20
N ALA A 325 -34.81 23.30 20.23
CA ALA A 325 -33.63 24.15 20.39
C ALA A 325 -33.50 25.09 19.17
N PRO A 326 -34.47 26.00 18.95
CA PRO A 326 -34.50 26.87 17.78
C PRO A 326 -33.26 27.78 17.74
N GLY A 327 -32.64 27.92 16.56
CA GLY A 327 -31.41 28.69 16.37
C GLY A 327 -30.12 27.95 16.77
N VAL A 328 -30.21 26.86 17.53
CA VAL A 328 -29.03 26.08 17.96
C VAL A 328 -28.68 25.03 16.92
N LEU A 329 -27.42 25.03 16.47
CA LEU A 329 -26.86 23.99 15.62
C LEU A 329 -26.45 22.77 16.46
N LEU A 330 -26.99 21.60 16.16
CA LEU A 330 -26.76 20.36 16.91
C LEU A 330 -26.23 19.24 16.00
N CYS A 331 -25.25 18.48 16.48
CA CYS A 331 -24.81 17.26 15.79
C CYS A 331 -25.87 16.15 15.88
N GLY A 332 -25.84 15.20 14.93
CA GLY A 332 -26.87 14.16 14.83
C GLY A 332 -27.09 13.36 16.12
N ALA A 333 -26.04 13.12 16.92
CA ALA A 333 -26.15 12.47 18.21
C ALA A 333 -26.98 13.30 19.22
N CYS A 334 -26.70 14.60 19.35
CA CYS A 334 -27.42 15.50 20.25
C CYS A 334 -28.87 15.73 19.80
N VAL A 335 -29.12 15.76 18.48
CA VAL A 335 -30.49 15.78 17.94
C VAL A 335 -31.25 14.52 18.34
N MET A 336 -30.62 13.35 18.30
CA MET A 336 -31.24 12.09 18.72
C MET A 336 -31.48 12.03 20.23
N GLN A 337 -30.53 12.49 21.05
CA GLN A 337 -30.70 12.64 22.50
C GLN A 337 -31.90 13.54 22.84
N LEU A 338 -31.91 14.75 22.29
CA LEU A 338 -32.95 15.75 22.53
C LEU A 338 -34.32 15.29 22.02
N LYS A 339 -34.37 14.47 20.97
CA LYS A 339 -35.60 13.84 20.46
C LYS A 339 -36.08 12.68 21.34
N ALA A 340 -35.17 11.89 21.92
CA ALA A 340 -35.51 10.71 22.72
C ALA A 340 -35.86 11.05 24.17
N HIS A 341 -35.19 12.03 24.76
CA HIS A 341 -35.29 12.35 26.19
C HIS A 341 -35.81 13.77 26.48
N GLY A 342 -36.02 14.61 25.46
CA GLY A 342 -36.45 16.01 25.64
C GLY A 342 -35.39 16.94 26.25
N VAL A 343 -34.21 16.42 26.60
CA VAL A 343 -33.12 17.14 27.28
C VAL A 343 -31.80 17.04 26.53
N MET A 344 -30.95 18.03 26.75
CA MET A 344 -29.56 18.11 26.27
C MET A 344 -28.65 17.17 27.10
N HIS A 345 -27.42 16.91 26.66
CA HIS A 345 -26.50 16.05 27.42
C HIS A 345 -26.05 16.69 28.74
N THR A 346 -25.83 15.87 29.79
CA THR A 346 -25.13 16.27 31.02
C THR A 346 -23.66 16.58 30.74
N ALA A 347 -22.97 17.31 31.62
CA ALA A 347 -21.55 17.64 31.44
C ALA A 347 -20.65 16.40 31.24
N GLU A 348 -20.89 15.34 32.02
CA GLU A 348 -20.21 14.05 31.88
C GLU A 348 -20.49 13.39 30.52
N ALA A 349 -21.76 13.35 30.09
CA ALA A 349 -22.12 12.81 28.78
C ALA A 349 -21.51 13.63 27.62
N LYS A 350 -21.37 14.95 27.78
CA LYS A 350 -20.65 15.82 26.83
C LYS A 350 -19.18 15.45 26.77
N ALA A 351 -18.50 15.32 27.92
CA ALA A 351 -17.08 14.92 27.99
C ALA A 351 -16.84 13.57 27.29
N LYS A 352 -17.67 12.56 27.60
CA LYS A 352 -17.66 11.24 26.94
C LYS A 352 -17.84 11.34 25.42
N LEU A 353 -18.77 12.17 24.95
CA LEU A 353 -18.99 12.40 23.52
C LEU A 353 -17.81 13.13 22.84
N VAL A 354 -17.19 14.09 23.51
CA VAL A 354 -16.00 14.79 22.99
C VAL A 354 -14.83 13.82 22.86
N GLY A 355 -14.53 13.04 23.89
CA GLY A 355 -13.45 12.04 23.88
C GLY A 355 -13.62 10.95 22.82
N VAL A 356 -14.83 10.40 22.67
CA VAL A 356 -15.14 9.46 21.57
C VAL A 356 -14.96 10.11 20.19
N SER A 357 -15.26 11.40 20.03
CA SER A 357 -15.04 12.11 18.77
C SER A 357 -13.56 12.40 18.49
N ALA A 358 -12.78 12.73 19.52
CA ALA A 358 -11.33 12.89 19.40
C ALA A 358 -10.68 11.56 18.97
N LEU A 359 -11.06 10.43 19.58
CA LEU A 359 -10.65 9.09 19.18
C LEU A 359 -10.99 8.78 17.71
N ILE A 360 -12.23 9.04 17.27
CA ILE A 360 -12.65 8.83 15.87
C ILE A 360 -11.86 9.72 14.89
N SER A 361 -11.41 10.89 15.34
CA SER A 361 -10.63 11.82 14.52
C SER A 361 -9.17 11.38 14.42
N ARG A 362 -8.53 10.99 15.53
CA ARG A 362 -7.17 10.40 15.57
C ARG A 362 -7.05 9.20 14.63
N ARG A 363 -8.03 8.29 14.63
CA ARG A 363 -8.13 7.14 13.70
C ARG A 363 -8.06 7.45 12.21
N ARG A 364 -8.28 8.72 11.80
CA ARG A 364 -8.19 9.13 10.39
C ARG A 364 -6.80 9.65 10.01
N THR A 365 -5.98 9.99 11.00
CA THR A 365 -4.69 10.69 10.82
C THR A 365 -3.50 9.92 11.35
N GLU A 366 -3.70 9.04 12.34
CA GLU A 366 -2.66 8.27 13.02
C GLU A 366 -3.17 6.88 13.43
N ASP A 367 -2.25 5.94 13.63
CA ASP A 367 -2.53 4.70 14.36
C ASP A 367 -2.68 5.04 15.85
N VAL A 368 -3.72 4.53 16.49
CA VAL A 368 -4.08 4.94 17.86
C VAL A 368 -3.56 3.91 18.85
N PRO A 369 -2.49 4.18 19.61
CA PRO A 369 -2.02 3.26 20.64
C PRO A 369 -3.00 3.20 21.81
N CYS A 370 -3.01 2.05 22.50
CA CYS A 370 -3.61 1.92 23.81
C CYS A 370 -2.79 2.73 24.82
N GLU A 371 -3.40 3.68 25.51
CA GLU A 371 -2.72 4.57 26.45
C GLU A 371 -2.27 3.86 27.75
N ASN A 372 -2.71 2.60 27.96
CA ASN A 372 -2.20 1.74 29.03
C ASN A 372 -1.04 0.82 28.59
N CYS A 373 -1.22 0.01 27.55
CA CYS A 373 -0.24 -1.02 27.15
C CYS A 373 0.55 -0.72 25.85
N ALA A 374 0.43 0.49 25.31
CA ALA A 374 1.06 0.97 24.06
C ALA A 374 0.78 0.16 22.78
N VAL A 375 -0.01 -0.92 22.84
CA VAL A 375 -0.37 -1.72 21.66
C VAL A 375 -1.11 -0.84 20.63
N PRO A 376 -0.72 -0.85 19.34
CA PRO A 376 -1.38 -0.08 18.30
C PRO A 376 -2.71 -0.72 17.88
N GLU A 377 -3.69 0.10 17.49
CA GLU A 377 -5.02 -0.38 17.06
C GLU A 377 -4.92 -1.29 15.83
N SER A 378 -3.95 -1.02 14.93
CA SER A 378 -3.63 -1.86 13.77
C SER A 378 -3.25 -3.31 14.10
N SER A 379 -2.78 -3.60 15.33
CA SER A 379 -2.36 -4.95 15.75
C SER A 379 -3.53 -5.86 16.17
N GLN A 380 -4.70 -5.30 16.49
CA GLN A 380 -5.84 -6.09 16.98
C GLN A 380 -6.76 -6.54 15.84
N LEU A 381 -6.59 -7.79 15.40
CA LEU A 381 -7.36 -8.43 14.31
C LEU A 381 -8.89 -8.34 14.40
N THR A 382 -9.47 -8.00 15.56
CA THR A 382 -10.93 -8.14 15.80
C THR A 382 -11.62 -7.00 16.56
N ARG A 383 -10.90 -6.06 17.20
CA ARG A 383 -11.54 -5.05 18.07
C ARG A 383 -10.85 -3.69 18.01
N GLN A 384 -11.67 -2.67 17.77
CA GLN A 384 -11.28 -1.27 17.91
C GLN A 384 -10.99 -0.91 19.37
N HIS A 385 -10.11 0.06 19.58
CA HIS A 385 -9.88 0.71 20.87
C HIS A 385 -11.14 1.46 21.35
N ILE A 386 -11.20 1.71 22.65
CA ILE A 386 -12.38 2.22 23.34
C ILE A 386 -11.95 3.41 24.19
N TYR A 387 -12.63 4.54 24.03
CA TYR A 387 -12.48 5.67 24.95
C TYR A 387 -13.20 5.34 26.26
N ASN A 388 -12.44 5.20 27.34
CA ASN A 388 -12.97 4.99 28.68
C ASN A 388 -13.24 6.36 29.32
N ALA A 389 -14.51 6.64 29.61
CA ALA A 389 -14.97 7.95 30.07
C ALA A 389 -14.67 8.24 31.56
N GLU A 390 -14.44 7.21 32.37
CA GLU A 390 -14.17 7.36 33.81
C GLU A 390 -12.79 7.98 34.05
N VAL A 391 -11.85 7.74 33.12
CA VAL A 391 -10.45 8.19 33.20
C VAL A 391 -10.00 9.08 32.05
N GLY A 392 -10.87 9.24 31.05
CA GLY A 392 -10.62 10.11 29.91
C GLY A 392 -9.56 9.59 28.92
N GLN A 393 -9.26 8.29 28.94
CA GLN A 393 -8.16 7.65 28.19
C GLN A 393 -8.67 6.66 27.13
N VAL A 394 -7.82 6.34 26.16
CA VAL A 394 -8.09 5.37 25.09
C VAL A 394 -7.42 4.03 25.40
N PHE A 395 -8.21 2.97 25.56
CA PHE A 395 -7.71 1.63 25.85
C PHE A 395 -8.03 0.62 24.75
N CYS A 396 -7.17 -0.38 24.60
CA CYS A 396 -7.53 -1.58 23.85
C CYS A 396 -8.60 -2.37 24.60
N SER A 397 -9.30 -3.24 23.86
CA SER A 397 -10.44 -3.98 24.40
C SER A 397 -10.10 -4.87 25.61
N ALA A 398 -8.83 -5.33 25.72
CA ALA A 398 -8.34 -6.09 26.86
C ALA A 398 -8.14 -5.21 28.10
N CYS A 399 -7.47 -4.05 27.97
CA CYS A 399 -7.21 -3.16 29.10
C CYS A 399 -8.50 -2.51 29.64
N ASP A 400 -9.44 -2.11 28.77
CA ASP A 400 -10.75 -1.63 29.19
C ASP A 400 -11.55 -2.71 29.95
N SER A 401 -11.51 -3.97 29.47
CA SER A 401 -12.15 -5.10 30.17
C SER A 401 -11.50 -5.40 31.51
N TYR A 402 -10.16 -5.36 31.58
CA TYR A 402 -9.41 -5.56 32.83
C TYR A 402 -9.74 -4.46 33.84
N ARG A 403 -9.75 -3.19 33.41
CA ARG A 403 -10.05 -2.06 34.29
C ARG A 403 -11.47 -2.12 34.84
N ARG A 404 -12.46 -2.45 34.02
CA ARG A 404 -13.85 -2.65 34.48
C ARG A 404 -14.01 -3.82 35.46
N MET A 405 -13.15 -4.84 35.38
CA MET A 405 -13.19 -6.01 36.27
C MET A 405 -12.47 -5.80 37.59
N PHE A 406 -11.35 -5.05 37.60
CA PHE A 406 -10.46 -4.93 38.75
C PHE A 406 -10.30 -3.50 39.31
N GLY A 407 -10.94 -2.50 38.71
CA GLY A 407 -10.88 -1.09 39.12
C GLY A 407 -9.52 -0.41 38.89
N ARG A 408 -8.57 -1.09 38.25
CA ARG A 408 -7.18 -0.64 38.06
C ARG A 408 -6.66 -1.00 36.67
N ASP A 409 -5.61 -0.30 36.24
CA ASP A 409 -4.96 -0.57 34.97
C ASP A 409 -4.22 -1.91 34.93
N GLN A 410 -4.07 -2.46 33.73
CA GLN A 410 -3.39 -3.73 33.49
C GLN A 410 -1.89 -3.48 33.37
N ASP A 411 -1.06 -4.20 34.15
CA ASP A 411 0.40 -4.11 34.06
C ASP A 411 0.89 -4.34 32.61
N PRO A 412 1.61 -3.36 31.99
CA PRO A 412 2.15 -3.49 30.64
C PRO A 412 3.03 -4.72 30.41
N SER A 413 3.67 -5.27 31.45
CA SER A 413 4.51 -6.48 31.37
C SER A 413 3.77 -7.69 30.79
N HIS A 414 2.45 -7.77 30.98
CA HIS A 414 1.61 -8.81 30.38
C HIS A 414 1.54 -8.72 28.85
N GLU A 415 1.55 -7.51 28.28
CA GLU A 415 1.48 -7.33 26.83
C GLU A 415 2.85 -7.57 26.17
N THR A 416 3.95 -7.14 26.81
CA THR A 416 5.31 -7.55 26.42
C THR A 416 5.45 -9.06 26.37
N SER A 417 4.88 -9.75 27.35
CA SER A 417 4.87 -11.21 27.40
C SER A 417 4.06 -11.82 26.26
N ARG A 418 2.86 -11.29 25.97
CA ARG A 418 2.02 -11.74 24.85
C ARG A 418 2.72 -11.58 23.51
N GLN A 419 3.35 -10.42 23.26
CA GLN A 419 4.10 -10.17 22.03
C GLN A 419 5.26 -11.16 21.87
N ALA A 420 5.97 -11.48 22.96
CA ALA A 420 7.02 -12.49 22.93
C ALA A 420 6.49 -13.88 22.56
N PHE A 421 5.32 -14.30 23.10
CA PHE A 421 4.67 -15.55 22.68
C PHE A 421 4.28 -15.53 21.20
N GLN A 422 3.61 -14.48 20.71
CA GLN A 422 3.23 -14.35 19.30
C GLN A 422 4.44 -14.39 18.36
N ASN A 423 5.56 -13.78 18.74
CA ASN A 423 6.80 -13.83 17.96
C ASN A 423 7.41 -15.24 17.94
N MET A 424 7.36 -16.01 19.03
CA MET A 424 7.80 -17.42 19.02
C MET A 424 6.88 -18.28 18.14
N ASP A 425 5.57 -18.13 18.25
CA ASP A 425 4.61 -18.92 17.48
C ASP A 425 4.74 -18.62 15.99
N LYS A 426 4.90 -17.35 15.62
CA LYS A 426 5.22 -16.96 14.24
C LYS A 426 6.54 -17.56 13.75
N GLN A 427 7.60 -17.56 14.57
CA GLN A 427 8.87 -18.23 14.22
C GLN A 427 8.66 -19.73 13.94
N ARG A 428 7.86 -20.41 14.76
CA ARG A 428 7.50 -21.83 14.55
C ARG A 428 6.72 -22.05 13.25
N GLU A 429 5.73 -21.21 12.97
CA GLU A 429 4.93 -21.26 11.73
C GLU A 429 5.77 -21.01 10.46
N GLU A 430 6.74 -20.10 10.54
CA GLU A 430 7.69 -19.80 9.46
C GLU A 430 8.82 -20.85 9.35
N GLY A 431 8.82 -21.89 10.20
CA GLY A 431 9.85 -22.94 10.23
C GLY A 431 11.21 -22.48 10.76
N MET A 432 11.27 -21.30 11.38
CA MET A 432 12.49 -20.76 11.98
C MET A 432 12.73 -21.35 13.38
N PRO A 433 13.96 -21.77 13.71
CA PRO A 433 14.27 -22.31 15.03
C PRO A 433 14.15 -21.22 16.11
N VAL A 434 13.30 -21.44 17.10
CA VAL A 434 13.23 -20.58 18.29
C VAL A 434 14.45 -20.87 19.16
N HIS A 435 15.30 -19.88 19.41
CA HIS A 435 16.50 -20.05 20.22
C HIS A 435 16.26 -19.65 21.70
N CYS A 436 16.85 -20.41 22.61
CA CYS A 436 16.89 -20.07 24.03
C CYS A 436 17.79 -18.84 24.23
N GLY A 437 17.24 -17.70 24.65
CA GLY A 437 17.95 -16.44 24.89
C GLY A 437 18.99 -16.47 26.02
N GLN A 438 19.16 -17.61 26.70
CA GLN A 438 20.26 -17.85 27.64
C GLN A 438 21.35 -18.76 27.07
N CYS A 439 20.99 -19.93 26.52
CA CYS A 439 21.97 -20.93 26.09
C CYS A 439 22.14 -21.07 24.57
N ASN A 440 21.43 -20.27 23.79
CA ASN A 440 21.33 -20.30 22.33
C ASN A 440 20.96 -21.65 21.70
N GLY A 441 20.64 -22.68 22.50
CA GLY A 441 20.13 -23.95 22.03
C GLY A 441 18.84 -23.72 21.25
N ALA A 442 18.72 -24.38 20.09
CA ALA A 442 17.53 -24.36 19.26
C ALA A 442 16.44 -25.24 19.87
N GLU A 443 15.19 -24.82 19.71
CA GLU A 443 14.01 -25.60 20.07
C GLU A 443 13.95 -26.89 19.23
N THR A 444 13.60 -28.01 19.86
CA THR A 444 13.37 -29.28 19.15
C THR A 444 11.88 -29.66 19.23
N PRO A 445 11.35 -30.47 18.29
CA PRO A 445 9.92 -30.81 18.27
C PRO A 445 9.35 -31.42 19.56
N GLY A 446 10.20 -31.99 20.42
CA GLY A 446 9.81 -32.55 21.74
C GLY A 446 10.11 -31.64 22.94
N ALA A 447 10.69 -30.46 22.76
CA ALA A 447 11.17 -29.60 23.84
C ALA A 447 10.98 -28.10 23.55
N LEU A 448 9.72 -27.66 23.51
CA LEU A 448 9.33 -26.26 23.33
C LEU A 448 10.02 -25.33 24.35
N HIS A 449 10.38 -24.12 23.91
CA HIS A 449 10.85 -23.04 24.75
C HIS A 449 9.67 -22.24 25.33
N HIS A 450 9.90 -21.67 26.50
CA HIS A 450 8.92 -20.89 27.26
C HIS A 450 9.42 -19.47 27.48
N TYR A 451 8.55 -18.48 27.33
CA TYR A 451 8.85 -17.13 27.80
C TYR A 451 8.79 -17.08 29.33
N ASN A 452 9.85 -16.60 29.98
CA ASN A 452 9.89 -16.43 31.43
C ASN A 452 9.64 -14.96 31.78
N HIS A 453 8.49 -14.69 32.42
CA HIS A 453 8.06 -13.34 32.79
C HIS A 453 9.03 -12.60 33.72
N ASN A 454 9.81 -13.31 34.55
CA ASN A 454 10.72 -12.70 35.52
C ASN A 454 12.04 -12.25 34.87
N THR A 455 12.46 -12.89 33.77
CA THR A 455 13.69 -12.53 33.05
C THR A 455 13.43 -11.71 31.79
N GLY A 456 12.19 -11.72 31.28
CA GLY A 456 11.83 -11.16 29.99
C GLY A 456 12.41 -11.92 28.79
N LYS A 457 12.97 -13.13 29.00
CA LYS A 457 13.66 -13.94 27.98
C LYS A 457 12.85 -15.18 27.59
N VAL A 458 13.00 -15.61 26.34
CA VAL A 458 12.67 -16.97 25.90
C VAL A 458 13.73 -17.94 26.43
N LEU A 459 13.33 -18.97 27.17
CA LEU A 459 14.23 -19.94 27.79
C LEU A 459 13.84 -21.37 27.43
N CYS A 460 14.83 -22.23 27.19
CA CYS A 460 14.60 -23.67 27.17
C CYS A 460 14.23 -24.17 28.56
N LYS A 461 13.46 -25.26 28.63
CA LYS A 461 12.96 -25.86 29.89
C LYS A 461 14.02 -25.99 30.98
N ALA A 462 15.25 -26.36 30.61
CA ALA A 462 16.35 -26.53 31.57
C ALA A 462 16.96 -25.19 32.06
N CYS A 463 16.91 -24.11 31.28
CA CYS A 463 17.32 -22.78 31.74
C CYS A 463 16.21 -22.12 32.58
N ASP A 464 14.96 -22.27 32.18
CA ASP A 464 13.79 -21.80 32.94
C ASP A 464 13.71 -22.45 34.33
N LEU A 465 13.80 -23.78 34.42
CA LEU A 465 13.83 -24.51 35.70
C LEU A 465 15.01 -24.09 36.58
N TYR A 466 16.19 -23.85 36.00
CA TYR A 466 17.34 -23.37 36.77
C TYR A 466 17.09 -21.97 37.34
N HIS A 467 16.55 -21.05 36.52
CA HIS A 467 16.24 -19.69 36.96
C HIS A 467 15.17 -19.68 38.05
N ARG A 468 14.08 -20.45 37.89
CA ARG A 468 13.03 -20.59 38.92
C ARG A 468 13.56 -21.15 40.24
N LYS A 469 14.54 -22.07 40.19
CA LYS A 469 15.13 -22.70 41.39
C LYS A 469 16.18 -21.84 42.09
N HIS A 470 16.95 -21.05 41.35
CA HIS A 470 18.14 -20.36 41.88
C HIS A 470 18.09 -18.83 41.81
N GLY A 471 17.04 -18.24 41.23
CA GLY A 471 16.88 -16.79 41.08
C GLY A 471 17.92 -16.13 40.17
N LYS A 472 18.63 -16.91 39.35
CA LYS A 472 19.69 -16.44 38.46
C LYS A 472 19.85 -17.33 37.24
N ASP A 473 20.43 -16.75 36.19
CA ASP A 473 20.67 -17.42 34.91
C ASP A 473 21.65 -18.61 35.01
N ARG A 474 21.44 -19.62 34.15
CA ARG A 474 22.29 -20.83 34.09
C ARG A 474 23.65 -20.50 33.46
N ASP A 475 24.74 -20.97 34.07
CA ASP A 475 26.10 -20.94 33.53
C ASP A 475 26.23 -21.91 32.34
N VAL A 476 26.13 -21.35 31.13
CA VAL A 476 26.14 -22.11 29.87
C VAL A 476 27.56 -22.51 29.46
N SER A 477 28.59 -21.78 29.89
CA SER A 477 29.98 -22.04 29.50
C SER A 477 30.45 -23.42 29.95
N LYS A 478 29.91 -23.95 31.05
CA LYS A 478 30.16 -25.33 31.51
C LYS A 478 29.54 -26.39 30.59
N GLU A 479 28.36 -26.13 30.03
CA GLU A 479 27.67 -27.09 29.15
C GLU A 479 28.27 -27.10 27.73
N ILE A 480 28.55 -25.93 27.16
CA ILE A 480 29.26 -25.81 25.88
C ILE A 480 30.62 -26.55 25.95
N ARG A 481 31.36 -26.37 27.06
CA ARG A 481 32.61 -27.10 27.30
C ARG A 481 32.39 -28.61 27.40
N ARG A 482 31.29 -29.07 28.01
CA ARG A 482 30.98 -30.50 28.14
C ARG A 482 30.65 -31.11 26.79
N GLN A 483 29.78 -30.48 25.99
CA GLN A 483 29.38 -30.98 24.67
C GLN A 483 30.58 -31.05 23.73
N GLY A 484 31.34 -29.95 23.59
CA GLY A 484 32.54 -29.96 22.74
C GLY A 484 33.58 -31.01 23.17
N MET A 485 33.66 -31.38 24.45
CA MET A 485 34.49 -32.50 24.91
C MET A 485 33.92 -33.89 24.56
N VAL A 486 32.60 -34.04 24.46
CA VAL A 486 31.97 -35.28 23.97
C VAL A 486 32.23 -35.43 22.47
N ASP A 487 31.90 -34.41 21.68
CA ASP A 487 32.06 -34.42 20.21
C ASP A 487 33.52 -34.67 19.80
N MET A 488 34.49 -34.06 20.50
CA MET A 488 35.91 -34.35 20.32
C MET A 488 36.27 -35.81 20.61
N LYS A 489 35.68 -36.40 21.67
CA LYS A 489 35.98 -37.78 22.09
C LYS A 489 35.39 -38.79 21.12
N GLU A 490 34.28 -38.46 20.48
CA GLU A 490 33.66 -39.24 19.42
C GLU A 490 34.50 -39.22 18.13
N LYS A 491 34.85 -38.02 17.62
CA LYS A 491 35.75 -37.87 16.45
C LYS A 491 37.09 -38.60 16.61
N ARG A 492 37.68 -38.58 17.81
CA ARG A 492 38.91 -39.34 18.11
C ARG A 492 38.70 -40.87 18.04
N LYS A 493 37.53 -41.40 18.42
CA LYS A 493 37.21 -42.84 18.28
C LYS A 493 37.00 -43.23 16.81
N GLU A 494 36.42 -42.34 16.02
CA GLU A 494 36.22 -42.51 14.58
C GLU A 494 37.52 -42.41 13.76
N GLY A 495 38.65 -42.08 14.40
CA GLY A 495 39.94 -41.90 13.73
C GLY A 495 40.04 -40.60 12.91
N VAL A 496 39.10 -39.66 13.09
CA VAL A 496 39.11 -38.38 12.38
C VAL A 496 40.30 -37.55 12.87
N PRO A 497 41.21 -37.09 11.98
CA PRO A 497 42.36 -36.29 12.38
C PRO A 497 41.92 -34.95 12.97
N MET A 498 42.37 -34.67 14.19
CA MET A 498 41.98 -33.49 14.95
C MET A 498 42.97 -32.34 14.72
N ASN A 499 42.60 -31.37 13.89
CA ASN A 499 43.42 -30.18 13.66
C ASN A 499 43.03 -29.05 14.61
N CYS A 500 43.97 -28.14 14.88
CA CYS A 500 43.67 -26.88 15.56
C CYS A 500 42.94 -25.92 14.61
N ASP A 501 41.74 -25.47 14.95
CA ASP A 501 40.90 -24.58 14.12
C ASP A 501 41.57 -23.24 13.77
N GLN A 502 42.65 -22.88 14.47
CA GLN A 502 43.36 -21.61 14.31
C GLN A 502 44.64 -21.70 13.49
N CYS A 503 45.45 -22.73 13.72
CA CYS A 503 46.77 -22.87 13.08
C CYS A 503 46.88 -24.12 12.18
N ASN A 504 45.79 -24.89 12.05
CA ASN A 504 45.69 -26.14 11.29
C ASN A 504 46.74 -27.21 11.62
N THR A 505 47.50 -27.05 12.70
CA THR A 505 48.41 -28.09 13.21
C THR A 505 47.59 -29.30 13.63
N ALA A 506 47.98 -30.50 13.19
CA ALA A 506 47.37 -31.76 13.59
C ALA A 506 47.74 -32.12 15.04
N GLU A 507 46.82 -32.78 15.76
CA GLU A 507 47.02 -33.25 17.13
C GLU A 507 48.18 -34.28 17.18
N PRO A 508 49.32 -33.97 17.82
CA PRO A 508 50.48 -34.86 17.78
C PRO A 508 50.30 -36.03 18.77
N PRO A 509 50.96 -37.19 18.51
CA PRO A 509 50.82 -38.37 19.36
C PRO A 509 51.06 -38.06 20.84
N GLY A 510 50.11 -38.45 21.69
CA GLY A 510 50.18 -38.27 23.14
C GLY A 510 49.82 -36.86 23.67
N THR A 511 49.51 -35.87 22.83
CA THR A 511 49.11 -34.52 23.30
C THR A 511 47.80 -34.08 22.66
N SER A 512 46.73 -33.96 23.44
CA SER A 512 45.41 -33.58 22.91
C SER A 512 45.18 -32.07 22.81
N HIS A 513 44.47 -31.67 21.74
CA HIS A 513 43.92 -30.31 21.61
C HIS A 513 42.79 -30.07 22.62
N ILE A 514 42.64 -28.80 23.01
CA ILE A 514 41.72 -28.31 24.03
C ILE A 514 40.57 -27.58 23.35
N PHE A 515 39.34 -27.98 23.65
CA PHE A 515 38.16 -27.21 23.27
C PHE A 515 37.99 -25.99 24.18
N ASN A 516 38.08 -24.80 23.59
CA ASN A 516 37.90 -23.53 24.29
C ASN A 516 36.44 -23.07 24.17
N ALA A 517 35.71 -23.16 25.28
CA ALA A 517 34.28 -22.83 25.33
C ALA A 517 33.94 -21.33 25.20
N LYS A 518 34.93 -20.43 25.18
CA LYS A 518 34.71 -18.99 24.90
C LYS A 518 34.75 -18.71 23.40
N SER A 519 35.70 -19.29 22.67
CA SER A 519 35.79 -19.15 21.20
C SER A 519 34.98 -20.20 20.44
N ASN A 520 34.49 -21.24 21.12
CA ASN A 520 33.81 -22.40 20.53
C ASN A 520 34.67 -23.12 19.49
N LYS A 521 35.98 -23.23 19.75
CA LYS A 521 37.00 -23.78 18.85
C LYS A 521 37.86 -24.85 19.50
N LEU A 522 38.33 -25.79 18.71
CA LEU A 522 39.38 -26.73 19.02
C LEU A 522 40.75 -26.08 18.82
N LEU A 523 41.46 -25.83 19.92
CA LEU A 523 42.74 -25.14 19.90
C LEU A 523 43.88 -26.05 20.40
N CYS A 524 45.03 -26.00 19.73
CA CYS A 524 46.26 -26.55 20.31
C CYS A 524 46.65 -25.76 21.56
N ILE A 525 47.46 -26.36 22.43
CA ILE A 525 47.86 -25.78 23.74
C ILE A 525 48.46 -24.36 23.56
N ALA A 526 49.22 -24.13 22.49
CA ALA A 526 49.83 -22.84 22.20
C ALA A 526 48.81 -21.75 21.79
N CYS A 527 47.74 -22.14 21.08
CA CYS A 527 46.65 -21.25 20.67
C CYS A 527 45.70 -20.94 21.84
N ASP A 528 45.30 -21.96 22.61
CA ASP A 528 44.47 -21.78 23.81
C ASP A 528 45.18 -20.91 24.85
N ASN A 529 46.47 -21.13 25.10
CA ASN A 529 47.26 -20.28 26.00
C ASN A 529 47.41 -18.84 25.50
N TYR A 530 47.44 -18.60 24.19
CA TYR A 530 47.44 -17.25 23.64
C TYR A 530 46.09 -16.57 23.89
N HIS A 531 44.99 -17.21 23.49
CA HIS A 531 43.63 -16.70 23.68
C HIS A 531 43.31 -16.44 25.16
N ARG A 532 43.76 -17.30 26.09
CA ARG A 532 43.56 -17.06 27.53
C ARG A 532 44.30 -15.83 28.06
N ARG A 533 45.44 -15.45 27.46
CA ARG A 533 46.24 -14.28 27.85
C ARG A 533 45.77 -12.98 27.21
N THR A 534 45.41 -13.01 25.93
CA THR A 534 45.06 -11.81 25.15
C THR A 534 43.56 -11.56 25.02
N GLY A 535 42.74 -12.58 25.28
CA GLY A 535 41.32 -12.56 24.92
C GLY A 535 41.06 -12.67 23.41
N GLN A 536 42.09 -12.84 22.59
CA GLN A 536 42.02 -12.81 21.12
C GLN A 536 42.60 -14.08 20.51
N ASP A 537 42.02 -14.47 19.38
CA ASP A 537 42.59 -15.47 18.48
C ASP A 537 43.91 -14.98 17.87
N ARG A 538 44.85 -15.90 17.60
CA ARG A 538 46.04 -15.59 16.80
C ARG A 538 45.63 -15.25 15.37
N ASP A 539 46.22 -14.20 14.82
CA ASP A 539 46.09 -13.84 13.41
C ASP A 539 46.62 -14.98 12.50
N PRO A 540 45.76 -15.57 11.63
CA PRO A 540 46.17 -16.62 10.69
C PRO A 540 47.27 -16.18 9.73
N ALA A 541 47.33 -14.90 9.33
CA ALA A 541 48.38 -14.40 8.44
C ALA A 541 49.75 -14.40 9.15
N THR A 542 49.79 -13.98 10.41
CA THR A 542 50.98 -14.06 11.27
C THR A 542 51.43 -15.50 11.54
N GLU A 543 50.50 -16.45 11.70
CA GLU A 543 50.84 -17.87 11.90
C GLU A 543 51.32 -18.54 10.60
N ALA A 544 50.65 -18.30 9.46
CA ALA A 544 51.10 -18.77 8.15
C ALA A 544 52.49 -18.21 7.79
N ARG A 545 52.75 -16.93 8.12
CA ARG A 545 54.08 -16.31 8.01
C ARG A 545 55.11 -16.97 8.94
N ARG A 546 54.72 -17.36 10.16
CA ARG A 546 55.61 -18.10 11.08
C ARG A 546 55.97 -19.48 10.50
N GLN A 547 54.99 -20.21 9.96
CA GLN A 547 55.22 -21.51 9.33
C GLN A 547 56.15 -21.37 8.12
N ALA A 548 55.88 -20.42 7.21
CA ALA A 548 56.75 -20.15 6.06
C ALA A 548 58.19 -19.80 6.49
N LEU A 549 58.37 -19.03 7.56
CA LEU A 549 59.70 -18.73 8.11
C LEU A 549 60.38 -19.95 8.76
N ALA A 550 59.63 -20.86 9.36
CA ALA A 550 60.14 -22.12 9.89
C ALA A 550 60.58 -23.07 8.76
N ASP A 551 59.78 -23.18 7.69
CA ASP A 551 60.09 -23.99 6.51
C ASP A 551 61.32 -23.43 5.76
N ILE A 552 61.45 -22.11 5.66
CA ILE A 552 62.65 -21.42 5.16
C ILE A 552 63.86 -21.74 6.03
N LYS A 553 63.73 -21.67 7.37
CA LYS A 553 64.82 -22.01 8.30
C LYS A 553 65.23 -23.47 8.15
N LYS A 554 64.28 -24.39 7.97
CA LYS A 554 64.53 -25.80 7.71
C LYS A 554 65.27 -26.00 6.38
N LYS A 555 64.78 -25.44 5.27
CA LYS A 555 65.45 -25.51 3.96
C LYS A 555 66.92 -25.04 4.02
N ARG A 556 67.22 -23.97 4.77
CA ARG A 556 68.60 -23.51 4.99
C ARG A 556 69.45 -24.53 5.77
N ALA A 557 68.89 -25.16 6.81
CA ALA A 557 69.58 -26.19 7.58
C ALA A 557 69.84 -27.46 6.75
N ASP A 558 68.89 -27.81 5.87
CA ASP A 558 68.96 -28.96 4.96
C ASP A 558 69.84 -28.68 3.72
N GLY A 559 70.47 -27.51 3.61
CA GLY A 559 71.31 -27.11 2.47
C GLY A 559 70.55 -26.84 1.16
N VAL A 560 69.21 -26.76 1.20
CA VAL A 560 68.34 -26.59 0.03
C VAL A 560 68.40 -25.14 -0.45
N PRO A 561 68.76 -24.88 -1.73
CA PRO A 561 68.79 -23.53 -2.28
C PRO A 561 67.43 -22.82 -2.20
N ILE A 562 67.46 -21.54 -1.86
CA ILE A 562 66.27 -20.70 -1.71
C ILE A 562 66.22 -19.69 -2.85
N TYR A 563 65.06 -19.53 -3.48
CA TYR A 563 64.86 -18.68 -4.65
C TYR A 563 63.88 -17.54 -4.36
N CYS A 564 64.01 -16.44 -5.11
CA CYS A 564 63.02 -15.37 -5.12
C CYS A 564 61.83 -15.75 -6.00
N ASP A 565 60.60 -15.75 -5.46
CA ASP A 565 59.39 -16.11 -6.19
C ASP A 565 59.05 -15.19 -7.38
N GLU A 566 59.72 -14.05 -7.52
CA GLU A 566 59.44 -13.00 -8.52
C GLU A 566 60.54 -12.85 -9.58
N CYS A 567 61.80 -13.16 -9.23
CA CYS A 567 62.94 -13.00 -10.15
C CYS A 567 63.87 -14.22 -10.20
N SER A 568 63.49 -15.33 -9.57
CA SER A 568 64.23 -16.60 -9.49
C SER A 568 65.67 -16.50 -8.96
N LYS A 569 66.08 -15.35 -8.42
CA LYS A 569 67.42 -15.16 -7.84
C LYS A 569 67.61 -16.05 -6.62
N THR A 570 68.64 -16.89 -6.67
CA THR A 570 69.04 -17.79 -5.57
C THR A 570 69.71 -17.02 -4.43
N GLU A 571 69.49 -17.44 -3.19
CA GLU A 571 70.25 -17.08 -2.00
C GLU A 571 71.61 -17.80 -2.04
N THR A 572 72.70 -17.05 -2.16
CA THR A 572 74.06 -17.62 -2.24
C THR A 572 74.69 -17.76 -0.85
N PRO A 573 75.70 -18.61 -0.63
CA PRO A 573 76.43 -18.66 0.64
C PRO A 573 77.00 -17.30 1.07
N ALA A 574 77.43 -16.46 0.12
CA ALA A 574 77.90 -15.10 0.39
C ALA A 574 76.79 -14.11 0.85
N ASP A 575 75.52 -14.50 0.75
CA ASP A 575 74.38 -13.74 1.30
C ASP A 575 74.10 -14.08 2.79
N THR A 576 74.72 -15.14 3.34
CA THR A 576 74.47 -15.62 4.71
C THR A 576 75.02 -14.66 5.78
N GLY A 577 74.23 -13.64 6.12
CA GLY A 577 74.54 -12.66 7.16
C GLY A 577 73.76 -11.36 7.07
N ARG A 578 73.24 -11.01 5.88
CA ARG A 578 72.29 -9.89 5.70
C ARG A 578 70.92 -10.45 5.33
N LYS A 579 69.84 -9.92 5.92
CA LYS A 579 68.44 -10.35 5.67
C LYS A 579 67.96 -9.99 4.26
N ARG A 580 68.54 -10.61 3.22
CA ARG A 580 68.32 -10.24 1.79
C ARG A 580 67.03 -10.80 1.20
N PHE A 581 66.39 -11.76 1.86
CA PHE A 581 65.08 -12.30 1.50
C PHE A 581 64.05 -12.00 2.60
N ALA A 582 62.85 -11.59 2.20
CA ALA A 582 61.74 -11.28 3.08
C ALA A 582 60.46 -11.98 2.60
N CYS A 583 59.68 -12.50 3.55
CA CYS A 583 58.36 -13.07 3.26
C CYS A 583 57.33 -11.92 3.18
N SER A 584 56.71 -11.75 2.01
CA SER A 584 55.66 -10.79 1.69
C SER A 584 54.39 -11.09 2.48
N GLY A 585 54.03 -10.21 3.42
CA GLY A 585 53.04 -10.50 4.46
C GLY A 585 51.59 -10.75 4.02
N ALA A 586 51.24 -10.44 2.76
CA ALA A 586 49.88 -10.68 2.23
C ALA A 586 49.76 -11.95 1.36
N THR A 587 50.88 -12.48 0.87
CA THR A 587 50.90 -13.57 -0.13
C THR A 587 51.83 -14.72 0.26
N ASN A 588 52.50 -14.63 1.41
CA ASN A 588 53.59 -15.51 1.86
C ASN A 588 54.75 -15.70 0.87
N ARG A 589 54.78 -14.94 -0.23
CA ARG A 589 55.82 -15.03 -1.26
C ARG A 589 57.18 -14.64 -0.70
N LEU A 590 58.20 -15.42 -1.02
CA LEU A 590 59.57 -15.19 -0.62
C LEU A 590 60.26 -14.31 -1.66
N LEU A 591 60.45 -13.05 -1.32
CA LEU A 591 60.99 -12.04 -2.23
C LEU A 591 62.40 -11.65 -1.81
N CYS A 592 63.30 -11.50 -2.78
CA CYS A 592 64.54 -10.78 -2.55
C CYS A 592 64.24 -9.29 -2.30
N MET A 593 65.15 -8.59 -1.59
CA MET A 593 64.94 -7.21 -1.16
C MET A 593 64.51 -6.26 -2.29
N THR A 594 65.05 -6.42 -3.49
CA THR A 594 64.69 -5.62 -4.68
C THR A 594 63.22 -5.82 -5.08
N CYS A 595 62.75 -7.07 -5.12
CA CYS A 595 61.36 -7.39 -5.44
C CYS A 595 60.40 -6.96 -4.31
N THR A 596 60.81 -7.09 -3.05
CA THR A 596 60.07 -6.57 -1.89
C THR A 596 59.81 -5.07 -2.01
N ASN A 597 60.85 -4.28 -2.31
CA ASN A 597 60.74 -2.84 -2.48
C ASN A 597 59.85 -2.45 -3.68
N LYS A 598 59.96 -3.19 -4.80
CA LYS A 598 59.10 -3.00 -5.98
C LYS A 598 57.62 -3.23 -5.65
N ALA A 599 57.30 -4.32 -4.94
CA ALA A 599 55.93 -4.66 -4.55
C ALA A 599 55.31 -3.63 -3.61
N TYR A 600 56.07 -3.17 -2.59
CA TYR A 600 55.63 -2.14 -1.65
C TYR A 600 55.26 -0.83 -2.36
N ASN A 601 56.12 -0.36 -3.26
CA ASN A 601 55.88 0.86 -4.03
C ASN A 601 54.67 0.75 -4.98
N GLY A 602 54.39 -0.43 -5.53
CA GLY A 602 53.20 -0.68 -6.33
C GLY A 602 51.90 -0.57 -5.53
N ALA A 603 51.85 -1.20 -4.35
CA ALA A 603 50.67 -1.19 -3.48
C ALA A 603 50.29 0.23 -3.01
N MET A 604 51.29 1.08 -2.73
CA MET A 604 51.07 2.49 -2.36
C MET A 604 50.45 3.33 -3.49
N LYS A 605 50.79 3.06 -4.76
CA LYS A 605 50.18 3.74 -5.92
C LYS A 605 48.71 3.32 -6.13
N ALA A 606 48.41 2.03 -6.03
CA ALA A 606 47.06 1.51 -6.22
C ALA A 606 46.04 2.09 -5.22
N LYS A 607 46.43 2.22 -3.94
CA LYS A 607 45.58 2.84 -2.91
C LYS A 607 45.22 4.31 -3.19
N LYS A 608 46.02 5.03 -3.98
CA LYS A 608 45.73 6.43 -4.33
C LYS A 608 44.60 6.52 -5.37
N ALA A 609 44.64 5.70 -6.41
CA ALA A 609 43.68 5.75 -7.52
C ALA A 609 42.24 5.33 -7.13
N ALA A 610 42.09 4.43 -6.14
CA ALA A 610 40.77 3.94 -5.72
C ALA A 610 39.92 4.98 -4.96
N LYS A 611 40.46 6.15 -4.64
CA LYS A 611 39.77 7.19 -3.85
C LYS A 611 38.94 8.15 -4.70
N ASP A 612 39.15 8.18 -6.02
CA ASP A 612 38.80 9.35 -6.84
C ASP A 612 37.61 9.15 -7.82
N GLY A 613 36.75 8.12 -7.66
CA GLY A 613 35.83 7.71 -8.76
C GLY A 613 34.46 7.08 -8.43
N LEU A 614 33.59 7.73 -7.66
CA LEU A 614 32.17 7.30 -7.46
C LEU A 614 31.18 8.47 -7.49
N GLY A 615 30.09 8.35 -8.26
CA GLY A 615 29.00 9.34 -8.43
C GLY A 615 27.68 8.72 -8.97
N GLU A 616 26.55 9.41 -8.82
CA GLU A 616 25.17 8.86 -8.77
C GLU A 616 24.41 8.70 -10.12
N VAL A 617 23.22 8.04 -10.08
CA VAL A 617 22.32 7.75 -11.22
C VAL A 617 20.84 8.12 -10.88
N GLY A 618 20.09 8.70 -11.84
CA GLY A 618 18.76 9.33 -11.61
C GLY A 618 17.51 8.60 -12.15
N GLY A 619 16.34 9.26 -12.05
CA GLY A 619 14.99 8.72 -12.33
C GLY A 619 14.25 9.29 -13.56
N GLY A 620 13.31 8.51 -14.12
CA GLY A 620 12.74 8.69 -15.48
C GLY A 620 11.35 9.34 -15.63
N ILE A 621 10.98 9.57 -16.90
CA ILE A 621 10.03 10.59 -17.39
C ILE A 621 8.53 10.27 -17.19
N GLY A 622 8.12 9.01 -17.24
CA GLY A 622 6.70 8.60 -17.35
C GLY A 622 5.74 9.04 -16.24
N TRP A 623 6.26 9.54 -15.11
CA TRP A 623 5.44 10.03 -14.00
C TRP A 623 4.79 11.40 -14.27
N ARG A 624 5.42 12.26 -15.07
CA ARG A 624 4.92 13.63 -15.30
C ARG A 624 3.60 13.63 -16.06
N GLY A 625 3.47 12.81 -17.10
CA GLY A 625 2.27 12.77 -17.95
C GLY A 625 1.01 12.35 -17.18
N LEU A 626 1.09 11.33 -16.32
CA LEU A 626 -0.08 10.87 -15.55
C LEU A 626 -0.52 11.89 -14.50
N THR A 627 0.42 12.48 -13.75
CA THR A 627 0.11 13.57 -12.81
C THR A 627 -0.50 14.77 -13.52
N LEU A 628 0.00 15.13 -14.71
CA LEU A 628 -0.54 16.25 -15.48
C LEU A 628 -1.94 15.95 -16.02
N VAL A 629 -2.21 14.77 -16.59
CA VAL A 629 -3.58 14.41 -17.04
C VAL A 629 -4.55 14.36 -15.87
N ILE A 630 -4.14 13.87 -14.69
CA ILE A 630 -4.99 13.92 -13.50
C ILE A 630 -5.31 15.38 -13.18
N ASN A 631 -4.31 16.25 -13.04
CA ASN A 631 -4.53 17.66 -12.73
C ASN A 631 -5.40 18.37 -13.78
N LEU A 632 -5.16 18.20 -15.09
CA LEU A 632 -5.92 18.83 -16.16
C LEU A 632 -7.33 18.23 -16.41
N VAL A 633 -7.65 17.07 -15.80
CA VAL A 633 -9.00 16.49 -15.81
C VAL A 633 -9.75 16.80 -14.51
N VAL A 634 -9.01 17.09 -13.42
CA VAL A 634 -9.53 17.47 -12.09
C VAL A 634 -9.87 18.97 -12.02
N PHE A 635 -9.03 19.81 -12.62
CA PHE A 635 -9.07 21.29 -12.59
C PHE A 635 -9.31 21.88 -13.98
#